data_AF-C1H5F9-F1
#
_entry.id   AF-C1H5F9-F1
#
_cell.length_a   1.000
_cell.length_b   1.000
_cell.length_c   1.000
_cell.angle_alpha   90.00
_cell.angle_beta   90.00
_cell.angle_gamma   90.00
#
_symmetry.space_group_name_H-M   'P 1'
#
loop_
_entity.id
_entity.type
_entity.pdbx_description
1 polymer ?
#
loop_
_entity_poly.entity_id
_entity_poly.type
_entity_poly.pdbx_seq_one_letter_code
_entity_poly.pdbx_strand_id
1 'polypeptide(L)'
;MLGLPLDPVVRQRENGVQLSYQQPHRVYDTKIYPIQAGNCSTLIIYGHDHGIRILWRGGKAFKSQQPKPVEQEQPNPNGTSNDDVIMIVDSDDDDDEIPATDPKNATAPPVEFEDEEDEIDLSRPFHDILQHIDIQLGVKVLGLSVPTFNSEQLRSTLESYPEIFSNIAVITAVCADCSIRVLALPLTPPNPQDSSSWGLQSVTISAGSIQAIPAGIAVTFTARSPSNSSSRYRSQSLNRTPKSNPDAESDGAWDLLVAVNSAEGSGTLSIYRVPITYRPGQSKDSQILPSEPALPVQHLLLPSPAKAISFNPSQYPSERHSHLLVSFASGSVKIYSCLTSKSQKPIADRRGWSSDGTLKESEGTWLVTLSTEFCLSPSGIPRRMAVVDAAWVLGGKAIMALLSDGSWGVWDPEGTCPGNKDFTSIAHNQSTSSTEGGSVTSFAVSGFISGPISATKPLISGPTADNRSSFVPMTPSTRRFREDTLFKGSSANNPSTSSTRGGISVLATKISKDGLPDESIVIWHGSQNIWIASLLTLWRNSTKPNGTFNPSSRSKPIPIENVNLLGELQNGIAQLIHNSTTAKGTKNVKPDVLITAEHQLIILTQKPSEQGAVKSGSDTQRNADALIEGDQSRLKKGELDLDGMDRVLSGMASGMQTVEAFRNPQRKGLFS
;
A
#
# COMPACT_ATOMS: atom_id res chain seq x y z
N MET A 1 -27.07 -11.23 13.58
CA MET A 1 -27.75 -10.55 12.45
C MET A 1 -27.06 -11.00 11.20
N LEU A 2 -27.75 -11.67 10.26
CA LEU A 2 -27.24 -11.91 8.92
C LEU A 2 -27.07 -10.53 8.27
N GLY A 3 -25.85 -9.99 8.28
CA GLY A 3 -25.55 -8.70 7.68
C GLY A 3 -25.90 -8.76 6.21
N LEU A 4 -26.66 -7.78 5.72
CA LEU A 4 -26.85 -7.59 4.28
C LEU A 4 -25.45 -7.58 3.62
N PRO A 5 -25.25 -8.26 2.49
CA PRO A 5 -23.98 -8.21 1.80
C PRO A 5 -23.64 -6.74 1.51
N LEU A 6 -22.40 -6.33 1.84
CA LEU A 6 -21.88 -5.00 1.49
C LEU A 6 -21.59 -4.95 -0.02
N ASP A 7 -22.63 -5.10 -0.84
CA ASP A 7 -22.51 -5.08 -2.29
C ASP A 7 -22.23 -3.63 -2.74
N PRO A 8 -21.19 -3.40 -3.57
CA PRO A 8 -20.90 -2.08 -4.10
C PRO A 8 -21.87 -1.70 -5.23
N VAL A 9 -22.08 -0.40 -5.40
CA VAL A 9 -22.67 0.14 -6.64
C VAL A 9 -21.60 0.07 -7.74
N VAL A 10 -21.82 -0.77 -8.74
CA VAL A 10 -20.87 -0.99 -9.84
C VAL A 10 -21.13 -0.01 -10.98
N ARG A 11 -20.11 0.74 -11.40
CA ARG A 11 -20.13 1.62 -12.57
C ARG A 11 -19.02 1.26 -13.55
N GLN A 12 -19.39 1.03 -14.81
CA GLN A 12 -18.45 0.76 -15.89
C GLN A 12 -17.63 2.00 -16.25
N ARG A 13 -16.35 1.81 -16.55
CA ARG A 13 -15.39 2.84 -17.00
C ARG A 13 -14.63 2.31 -18.22
N GLU A 14 -14.07 3.23 -19.02
CA GLU A 14 -13.27 2.88 -20.20
C GLU A 14 -12.11 1.92 -19.89
N ASN A 15 -11.52 2.06 -18.70
CA ASN A 15 -10.34 1.31 -18.26
C ASN A 15 -10.61 0.32 -17.11
N GLY A 16 -11.87 -0.06 -16.87
CA GLY A 16 -12.22 -1.00 -15.79
C GLY A 16 -13.58 -0.70 -15.15
N VAL A 17 -13.73 -1.04 -13.87
CA VAL A 17 -14.95 -0.78 -13.10
C VAL A 17 -14.66 0.09 -11.88
N GLN A 18 -15.66 0.88 -11.49
CA GLN A 18 -15.70 1.60 -10.24
C GLN A 18 -16.71 0.91 -9.32
N LEU A 19 -16.25 0.52 -8.13
CA LEU A 19 -17.03 -0.09 -7.08
C LEU A 19 -17.23 0.94 -5.97
N SER A 20 -18.45 1.42 -5.78
CA SER A 20 -18.77 2.43 -4.76
C SER A 20 -19.49 1.76 -3.58
N TYR A 21 -18.80 1.62 -2.44
CA TYR A 21 -19.36 1.10 -1.19
C TYR A 21 -19.86 2.27 -0.34
N GLN A 22 -21.18 2.44 -0.28
CA GLN A 22 -21.83 3.46 0.55
C GLN A 22 -21.69 3.09 2.03
N GLN A 23 -21.25 4.05 2.84
CA GLN A 23 -21.07 3.87 4.28
C GLN A 23 -22.18 4.59 5.05
N PRO A 24 -22.68 4.00 6.15
CA PRO A 24 -23.72 4.62 6.98
C PRO A 24 -23.22 5.82 7.79
N HIS A 25 -21.91 6.04 7.83
CA HIS A 25 -21.25 7.08 8.64
C HIS A 25 -20.28 7.88 7.78
N ARG A 26 -19.87 9.05 8.26
CA ARG A 26 -18.81 9.82 7.61
C ARG A 26 -17.47 9.10 7.78
N VAL A 27 -16.71 8.96 6.71
CA VAL A 27 -15.36 8.40 6.69
C VAL A 27 -14.35 9.54 6.78
N TYR A 28 -13.49 9.51 7.80
CA TYR A 28 -12.50 10.55 8.04
C TYR A 28 -11.12 10.21 7.47
N ASP A 29 -10.67 8.98 7.68
CA ASP A 29 -9.40 8.46 7.17
C ASP A 29 -9.54 6.96 6.89
N THR A 30 -8.77 6.47 5.93
CA THR A 30 -8.73 5.06 5.54
C THR A 30 -7.29 4.62 5.37
N LYS A 31 -6.96 3.44 5.88
CA LYS A 31 -5.67 2.77 5.70
C LYS A 31 -5.88 1.36 5.21
N ILE A 32 -5.00 0.92 4.33
CA ILE A 32 -4.90 -0.48 3.92
C ILE A 32 -3.81 -1.09 4.80
N TYR A 33 -4.11 -2.20 5.45
CA TYR A 33 -3.08 -2.89 6.21
C TYR A 33 -2.03 -3.43 5.22
N PRO A 34 -0.73 -3.18 5.46
CA PRO A 34 0.35 -3.49 4.51
C PRO A 34 0.62 -4.99 4.29
N ILE A 35 -0.03 -5.87 5.04
CA ILE A 35 0.15 -7.32 4.97
C ILE A 35 -1.23 -7.95 4.79
N GLN A 36 -1.33 -8.93 3.90
CA GLN A 36 -2.56 -9.71 3.74
C GLN A 36 -2.72 -10.71 4.89
N ALA A 37 -3.96 -11.06 5.20
CA ALA A 37 -4.25 -12.11 6.16
C ALA A 37 -3.78 -13.50 5.67
N GLY A 38 -3.79 -14.49 6.58
CA GLY A 38 -3.42 -15.87 6.25
C GLY A 38 -4.28 -16.51 5.15
N ASN A 39 -5.50 -16.00 4.92
CA ASN A 39 -6.37 -16.39 3.81
C ASN A 39 -6.23 -15.50 2.57
N CYS A 40 -5.15 -14.72 2.45
CA CYS A 40 -4.89 -13.75 1.36
C CYS A 40 -5.84 -12.54 1.31
N SER A 41 -6.74 -12.37 2.28
CA SER A 41 -7.63 -11.21 2.30
C SER A 41 -6.88 -9.90 2.61
N THR A 42 -7.34 -8.81 2.01
CA THR A 42 -6.78 -7.47 2.21
C THR A 42 -7.61 -6.74 3.27
N LEU A 43 -6.95 -6.22 4.30
CA LEU A 43 -7.61 -5.47 5.35
C LEU A 43 -7.71 -4.00 4.97
N ILE A 44 -8.94 -3.48 4.91
CA ILE A 44 -9.24 -2.06 4.74
C ILE A 44 -9.80 -1.55 6.06
N ILE A 45 -9.15 -0.55 6.64
CA ILE A 45 -9.47 0.02 7.95
C ILE A 45 -9.89 1.46 7.73
N TYR A 46 -11.03 1.88 8.25
CA TYR A 46 -11.44 3.28 8.17
C TYR A 46 -12.02 3.80 9.48
N GLY A 47 -11.73 5.06 9.77
CA GLY A 47 -12.22 5.79 10.93
C GLY A 47 -13.52 6.52 10.60
N HIS A 48 -14.49 6.47 11.50
CA HIS A 48 -15.79 7.10 11.35
C HIS A 48 -16.28 7.75 12.65
N ASP A 49 -17.52 8.25 12.64
CA ASP A 49 -18.11 9.03 13.74
C ASP A 49 -18.15 8.34 15.11
N HIS A 50 -18.17 7.01 15.14
CA HIS A 50 -18.35 6.22 16.38
C HIS A 50 -17.15 5.31 16.71
N GLY A 51 -16.16 5.24 15.83
CA GLY A 51 -15.04 4.32 15.99
C GLY A 51 -14.35 3.97 14.68
N ILE A 52 -14.02 2.68 14.55
CA ILE A 52 -13.25 2.15 13.43
C ILE A 52 -13.99 0.95 12.85
N ARG A 53 -14.07 0.86 11.53
CA ARG A 53 -14.50 -0.36 10.86
C ARG A 53 -13.35 -0.98 10.08
N ILE A 54 -13.28 -2.30 10.15
CA ILE A 54 -12.27 -3.14 9.51
C ILE A 54 -13.01 -4.07 8.55
N LEU A 55 -12.54 -4.13 7.31
CA LEU A 55 -13.10 -4.96 6.23
C LEU A 55 -12.03 -5.93 5.76
N TRP A 56 -12.36 -7.22 5.66
CA TRP A 56 -11.53 -8.22 5.00
C TRP A 56 -12.07 -8.44 3.59
N ARG A 57 -11.36 -7.90 2.59
CA ARG A 57 -11.75 -7.97 1.17
C ARG A 57 -10.98 -9.05 0.43
N GLY A 58 -11.68 -9.88 -0.33
CA GLY A 58 -11.13 -10.97 -1.13
C GLY A 58 -10.45 -12.04 -0.28
N GLY A 59 -9.60 -12.86 -0.91
CA GLY A 59 -9.00 -14.03 -0.28
C GLY A 59 -9.93 -15.24 -0.28
N LYS A 60 -9.48 -16.32 0.36
CA LYS A 60 -10.18 -17.60 0.43
C LYS A 60 -11.39 -17.49 1.37
N ALA A 61 -12.55 -17.98 0.92
CA ALA A 61 -13.79 -17.99 1.68
C ALA A 61 -13.71 -18.97 2.88
N PHE A 62 -14.64 -18.79 3.83
CA PHE A 62 -14.77 -19.72 4.94
C PHE A 62 -15.34 -21.05 4.44
N LYS A 63 -14.75 -22.17 4.88
CA LYS A 63 -15.30 -23.47 4.56
C LYS A 63 -16.68 -23.63 5.23
N SER A 64 -17.69 -23.96 4.44
CA SER A 64 -19.01 -24.27 4.98
C SER A 64 -18.90 -25.49 5.91
N GLN A 65 -19.08 -25.30 7.21
CA GLN A 65 -19.29 -26.42 8.12
C GLN A 65 -20.64 -27.05 7.73
N GLN A 66 -20.62 -28.10 6.91
CA GLN A 66 -21.77 -28.99 6.84
C GLN A 66 -22.10 -29.40 8.27
N PRO A 67 -23.35 -29.26 8.73
CA PRO A 67 -23.72 -29.81 10.02
C PRO A 67 -23.32 -31.27 9.97
N LYS A 68 -22.44 -31.70 10.89
CA LYS A 68 -22.17 -33.13 11.10
C LYS A 68 -23.53 -33.80 11.03
N PRO A 69 -23.76 -34.75 10.10
CA PRO A 69 -25.06 -35.37 9.96
C PRO A 69 -25.44 -35.82 11.37
N VAL A 70 -26.55 -35.27 11.86
CA VAL A 70 -27.20 -35.79 13.05
C VAL A 70 -27.26 -37.27 12.80
N GLU A 71 -26.70 -38.04 13.73
CA GLU A 71 -26.80 -39.48 13.80
C GLU A 71 -28.29 -39.82 13.94
N GLN A 72 -29.05 -39.63 12.85
CA GLN A 72 -30.42 -40.04 12.67
C GLN A 72 -30.30 -41.48 12.21
N GLU A 73 -30.31 -42.34 13.22
CA GLU A 73 -30.87 -43.70 13.21
C GLU A 73 -31.23 -44.18 11.81
N GLN A 74 -30.41 -45.07 11.27
CA GLN A 74 -30.69 -45.78 10.03
C GLN A 74 -32.15 -46.31 10.06
N PRO A 75 -33.02 -45.89 9.15
CA PRO A 75 -34.33 -46.50 9.01
C PRO A 75 -34.13 -47.86 8.33
N ASN A 76 -34.37 -48.93 9.10
CA ASN A 76 -34.44 -50.32 8.62
C ASN A 76 -35.18 -50.43 7.27
N PRO A 77 -34.51 -50.76 6.15
CA PRO A 77 -35.20 -51.11 4.93
C PRO A 77 -35.52 -52.61 4.95
N ASN A 78 -36.78 -52.93 5.25
CA ASN A 78 -37.39 -54.20 4.89
C ASN A 78 -37.43 -54.32 3.36
N GLY A 79 -36.75 -55.30 2.76
CA GLY A 79 -36.97 -55.62 1.34
C GLY A 79 -35.87 -56.40 0.63
N THR A 80 -35.76 -57.68 0.95
CA THR A 80 -35.35 -58.82 0.10
C THR A 80 -35.01 -58.56 -1.38
N SER A 81 -33.74 -58.78 -1.77
CA SER A 81 -33.39 -59.59 -2.97
C SER A 81 -31.89 -59.94 -3.02
N ASN A 82 -31.59 -61.20 -2.66
CA ASN A 82 -30.58 -62.14 -3.19
C ASN A 82 -29.11 -61.69 -3.40
N ASP A 83 -28.26 -62.27 -2.56
CA ASP A 83 -27.18 -63.21 -2.90
C ASP A 83 -26.26 -62.87 -4.10
N ASP A 84 -25.07 -62.37 -3.79
CA ASP A 84 -23.78 -62.99 -4.15
C ASP A 84 -22.63 -61.97 -4.08
N VAL A 85 -22.13 -61.68 -2.88
CA VAL A 85 -20.67 -61.49 -2.68
C VAL A 85 -20.30 -62.07 -1.31
N ILE A 86 -19.65 -63.21 -1.42
CA ILE A 86 -19.20 -64.15 -0.40
C ILE A 86 -17.97 -63.60 0.35
N MET A 87 -18.06 -63.59 1.69
CA MET A 87 -17.03 -63.83 2.73
C MET A 87 -15.76 -62.94 2.74
N ILE A 88 -15.19 -62.53 3.88
CA ILE A 88 -14.79 -63.33 5.05
C ILE A 88 -14.81 -62.41 6.28
N VAL A 89 -15.56 -62.82 7.31
CA VAL A 89 -15.45 -62.33 8.68
C VAL A 89 -15.03 -63.53 9.51
N ASP A 90 -13.77 -63.55 9.92
CA ASP A 90 -13.29 -64.39 11.02
C ASP A 90 -11.99 -63.78 11.54
N SER A 91 -12.08 -63.08 12.66
CA SER A 91 -11.04 -63.09 13.70
C SER A 91 -11.69 -62.56 14.97
N ASP A 92 -12.07 -63.49 15.83
CA ASP A 92 -12.25 -63.30 17.26
C ASP A 92 -11.01 -62.60 17.85
N ASP A 93 -11.22 -61.57 18.66
CA ASP A 93 -10.52 -61.43 19.94
C ASP A 93 -11.27 -60.42 20.83
N ASP A 94 -11.56 -60.91 22.02
CA ASP A 94 -12.36 -60.32 23.08
C ASP A 94 -11.81 -58.97 23.60
N ASP A 95 -12.77 -58.12 24.00
CA ASP A 95 -12.74 -57.24 25.17
C ASP A 95 -11.37 -56.70 25.63
N ASP A 96 -11.11 -55.41 25.36
CA ASP A 96 -10.58 -54.51 26.39
C ASP A 96 -10.82 -53.04 26.01
N GLU A 97 -11.50 -52.36 26.93
CA GLU A 97 -11.94 -50.98 26.92
C GLU A 97 -10.82 -50.00 26.54
N ILE A 98 -10.89 -49.39 25.34
CA ILE A 98 -10.09 -48.20 25.04
C ILE A 98 -10.76 -46.99 25.72
N PRO A 99 -10.05 -46.30 26.63
CA PRO A 99 -10.67 -45.41 27.61
C PRO A 99 -11.27 -44.17 26.95
N ALA A 100 -12.45 -43.80 27.44
CA ALA A 100 -13.11 -42.54 27.15
C ALA A 100 -12.14 -41.37 27.36
N THR A 101 -11.66 -40.80 26.26
CA THR A 101 -11.00 -39.49 26.26
C THR A 101 -11.99 -38.45 26.76
N ASP A 102 -11.78 -37.99 27.99
CA ASP A 102 -12.50 -36.90 28.64
C ASP A 102 -12.62 -35.67 27.71
N PRO A 103 -13.84 -35.17 27.42
CA PRO A 103 -14.06 -34.00 26.57
C PRO A 103 -13.86 -32.73 27.40
N LYS A 104 -12.60 -32.34 27.66
CA LYS A 104 -12.31 -31.07 28.38
C LYS A 104 -11.21 -30.18 27.79
N ASN A 105 -10.85 -30.37 26.52
CA ASN A 105 -10.13 -29.36 25.74
C ASN A 105 -10.86 -29.09 24.43
N ALA A 106 -12.07 -28.54 24.53
CA ALA A 106 -12.75 -27.91 23.40
C ALA A 106 -12.06 -26.57 23.09
N THR A 107 -10.82 -26.62 22.62
CA THR A 107 -10.22 -25.51 21.89
C THR A 107 -11.08 -25.35 20.63
N ALA A 108 -11.75 -24.21 20.47
CA ALA A 108 -12.56 -23.93 19.28
C ALA A 108 -11.73 -24.31 18.02
N PRO A 109 -12.28 -25.08 17.08
CA PRO A 109 -11.53 -25.54 15.93
C PRO A 109 -10.92 -24.35 15.19
N PRO A 110 -9.67 -24.47 14.69
CA PRO A 110 -9.07 -23.41 13.89
C PRO A 110 -9.99 -23.07 12.72
N VAL A 111 -10.07 -21.78 12.38
CA VAL A 111 -10.89 -21.30 11.26
C VAL A 111 -10.38 -21.94 9.98
N GLU A 112 -11.18 -22.81 9.38
CA GLU A 112 -10.87 -23.46 8.09
C GLU A 112 -11.34 -22.59 6.94
N PHE A 113 -10.46 -22.40 5.96
CA PHE A 113 -10.74 -21.71 4.71
C PHE A 113 -10.77 -22.71 3.57
N GLU A 114 -11.42 -22.33 2.48
CA GLU A 114 -11.39 -23.10 1.23
C GLU A 114 -9.97 -23.15 0.65
N ASP A 115 -9.67 -24.20 -0.13
CA ASP A 115 -8.31 -24.43 -0.63
C ASP A 115 -7.94 -23.42 -1.74
N GLU A 116 -8.91 -23.03 -2.55
CA GLU A 116 -8.77 -22.10 -3.67
C GLU A 116 -9.56 -20.80 -3.40
N GLU A 117 -9.15 -19.72 -4.06
CA GLU A 117 -9.90 -18.46 -4.02
C GLU A 117 -11.08 -18.54 -4.99
N ASP A 118 -12.24 -18.00 -4.60
CA ASP A 118 -13.41 -17.94 -5.46
C ASP A 118 -13.08 -17.27 -6.80
N GLU A 119 -13.43 -17.94 -7.90
CA GLU A 119 -13.33 -17.34 -9.22
C GLU A 119 -14.25 -16.12 -9.31
N ILE A 120 -13.73 -15.02 -9.83
CA ILE A 120 -14.49 -13.78 -9.98
C ILE A 120 -15.57 -13.99 -11.05
N ASP A 121 -16.82 -14.07 -10.62
CA ASP A 121 -17.97 -14.11 -11.52
C ASP A 121 -17.99 -12.88 -12.43
N LEU A 122 -18.15 -13.08 -13.74
CA LEU A 122 -18.28 -12.00 -14.71
C LEU A 122 -19.49 -11.10 -14.45
N SER A 123 -20.53 -11.63 -13.79
CA SER A 123 -21.71 -10.86 -13.37
C SER A 123 -21.43 -9.98 -12.14
N ARG A 124 -20.49 -10.40 -11.29
CA ARG A 124 -19.99 -9.69 -10.09
C ARG A 124 -18.48 -9.50 -10.20
N PRO A 125 -18.00 -8.55 -11.04
CA PRO A 125 -16.57 -8.39 -11.34
C PRO A 125 -15.81 -7.70 -10.20
N PHE A 126 -15.96 -8.18 -8.97
CA PHE A 126 -15.34 -7.64 -7.77
C PHE A 126 -15.16 -8.73 -6.71
N HIS A 127 -14.16 -8.54 -5.86
CA HIS A 127 -13.97 -9.39 -4.68
C HIS A 127 -14.99 -9.04 -3.59
N ASP A 128 -15.55 -10.06 -2.96
CA ASP A 128 -16.45 -9.92 -1.82
C ASP A 128 -15.73 -9.43 -0.56
N ILE A 129 -16.51 -8.83 0.33
CA ILE A 129 -16.08 -8.54 1.69
C ILE A 129 -16.44 -9.77 2.54
N LEU A 130 -15.43 -10.60 2.83
CA LEU A 130 -15.60 -11.85 3.57
C LEU A 130 -16.15 -11.63 4.97
N GLN A 131 -15.66 -10.59 5.64
CA GLN A 131 -16.06 -10.24 6.99
C GLN A 131 -15.83 -8.74 7.22
N HIS A 132 -16.58 -8.18 8.17
CA HIS A 132 -16.31 -6.86 8.69
C HIS A 132 -16.52 -6.81 10.21
N ILE A 133 -15.78 -5.93 10.87
CA ILE A 133 -15.94 -5.66 12.31
C ILE A 133 -16.02 -4.15 12.49
N ASP A 134 -17.01 -3.72 13.27
CA ASP A 134 -17.20 -2.34 13.69
C ASP A 134 -16.81 -2.20 15.17
N ILE A 135 -15.68 -1.55 15.43
CA ILE A 135 -15.14 -1.29 16.75
C ILE A 135 -15.71 0.03 17.24
N GLN A 136 -16.70 -0.04 18.12
CA GLN A 136 -17.34 1.11 18.74
C GLN A 136 -16.43 1.70 19.83
N LEU A 137 -15.77 2.81 19.52
CA LEU A 137 -14.93 3.56 20.47
C LEU A 137 -15.72 4.65 21.22
N GLY A 138 -16.95 4.95 20.76
CA GLY A 138 -17.83 5.99 21.30
C GLY A 138 -17.39 7.41 20.96
N VAL A 139 -16.36 7.56 20.12
CA VAL A 139 -15.75 8.84 19.72
C VAL A 139 -15.39 8.79 18.25
N LYS A 140 -15.35 9.98 17.62
CA LYS A 140 -14.96 10.11 16.21
C LYS A 140 -13.48 9.79 16.05
N VAL A 141 -13.16 8.92 15.11
CA VAL A 141 -11.77 8.62 14.72
C VAL A 141 -11.42 9.45 13.51
N LEU A 142 -10.53 10.42 13.70
CA LEU A 142 -10.19 11.45 12.72
C LEU A 142 -8.96 11.09 11.88
N GLY A 143 -8.08 10.24 12.40
CA GLY A 143 -6.86 9.81 11.72
C GLY A 143 -6.47 8.41 12.14
N LEU A 144 -5.85 7.68 11.20
CA LEU A 144 -5.40 6.32 11.39
C LEU A 144 -3.93 6.19 10.99
N SER A 145 -3.24 5.26 11.63
CA SER A 145 -1.91 4.84 11.22
C SER A 145 -1.72 3.35 11.48
N VAL A 146 -0.99 2.72 10.57
CA VAL A 146 -0.57 1.32 10.66
C VAL A 146 0.95 1.29 10.50
N PRO A 147 1.66 0.34 11.12
CA PRO A 147 3.11 0.27 10.96
C PRO A 147 3.49 0.06 9.49
N THR A 148 4.58 0.64 9.04
CA THR A 148 5.07 0.51 7.66
C THR A 148 5.89 -0.78 7.50
N PHE A 149 5.56 -1.59 6.48
CA PHE A 149 6.38 -2.76 6.11
C PHE A 149 6.49 -2.87 4.60
N ASN A 150 7.62 -3.42 4.14
CA ASN A 150 7.71 -3.99 2.79
C ASN A 150 6.89 -5.28 2.73
N SER A 151 6.35 -5.64 1.57
CA SER A 151 5.75 -6.98 1.35
C SER A 151 6.80 -8.06 1.62
N GLU A 152 6.39 -9.25 2.05
CA GLU A 152 7.28 -10.38 2.34
C GLU A 152 8.27 -10.66 1.20
N GLN A 153 7.82 -10.54 -0.05
CA GLN A 153 8.63 -10.73 -1.26
C GLN A 153 9.74 -9.67 -1.46
N LEU A 154 9.58 -8.50 -0.83
CA LEU A 154 10.50 -7.37 -0.91
C LEU A 154 11.35 -7.23 0.35
N ARG A 155 11.09 -8.04 1.39
CA ARG A 155 11.89 -8.02 2.62
C ARG A 155 13.24 -8.65 2.38
N SER A 156 14.28 -8.01 2.92
CA SER A 156 15.61 -8.60 2.89
C SER A 156 15.77 -9.60 4.04
N THR A 157 16.60 -10.63 3.86
CA THR A 157 16.93 -11.59 4.93
C THR A 157 17.70 -10.96 6.11
N LEU A 158 18.12 -9.70 5.99
CA LEU A 158 18.83 -8.95 7.02
C LEU A 158 17.89 -8.09 7.88
N GLU A 159 16.64 -7.92 7.46
CA GLU A 159 15.63 -7.15 8.21
C GLU A 159 15.04 -8.02 9.31
N SER A 160 14.95 -7.48 10.52
CA SER A 160 14.28 -8.16 11.63
C SER A 160 12.78 -7.88 11.54
N TYR A 161 12.00 -8.96 11.46
CA TYR A 161 10.55 -8.87 11.35
C TYR A 161 9.88 -9.46 12.61
N PRO A 162 9.11 -8.66 13.36
CA PRO A 162 8.43 -9.15 14.57
C PRO A 162 7.33 -10.15 14.21
N GLU A 163 7.41 -11.37 14.74
CA GLU A 163 6.46 -12.45 14.46
C GLU A 163 5.00 -12.12 14.81
N ILE A 164 4.78 -11.15 15.71
CA ILE A 164 3.44 -10.62 16.04
C ILE A 164 2.67 -10.24 14.77
N PHE A 165 3.33 -9.59 13.81
CA PHE A 165 2.65 -9.04 12.64
C PHE A 165 2.24 -10.09 11.60
N SER A 166 2.69 -11.34 11.76
CA SER A 166 2.20 -12.47 10.96
C SER A 166 0.76 -12.84 11.31
N ASN A 167 0.34 -12.60 12.56
CA ASN A 167 -0.94 -13.06 13.09
C ASN A 167 -1.82 -11.94 13.64
N ILE A 168 -1.24 -10.79 13.99
CA ILE A 168 -1.91 -9.68 14.67
C ILE A 168 -1.70 -8.40 13.88
N ALA A 169 -2.81 -7.72 13.58
CA ALA A 169 -2.82 -6.36 13.08
C ALA A 169 -2.73 -5.37 14.23
N VAL A 170 -1.85 -4.36 14.12
CA VAL A 170 -1.76 -3.24 15.06
C VAL A 170 -2.17 -1.95 14.36
N ILE A 171 -3.14 -1.25 14.94
CA ILE A 171 -3.75 -0.05 14.37
C ILE A 171 -3.66 1.04 15.42
N THR A 172 -3.27 2.26 15.03
CA THR A 172 -3.33 3.40 15.94
C THR A 172 -4.29 4.45 15.42
N ALA A 173 -5.12 4.96 16.30
CA ALA A 173 -6.22 5.87 16.00
C ALA A 173 -6.11 7.17 16.78
N VAL A 174 -6.30 8.28 16.07
CA VAL A 174 -6.48 9.61 16.64
C VAL A 174 -7.96 9.89 16.82
N CYS A 175 -8.37 10.12 18.05
CA CYS A 175 -9.76 10.33 18.42
C CYS A 175 -10.05 11.82 18.68
N ALA A 176 -11.31 12.24 18.48
CA ALA A 176 -11.74 13.62 18.69
C ALA A 176 -11.74 14.08 20.17
N ASP A 177 -11.58 13.15 21.12
CA ASP A 177 -11.40 13.41 22.55
C ASP A 177 -9.93 13.71 22.93
N CYS A 178 -9.09 14.05 21.94
CA CYS A 178 -7.65 14.23 22.06
C CYS A 178 -6.87 12.97 22.48
N SER A 179 -7.52 11.80 22.55
CA SER A 179 -6.87 10.53 22.89
C SER A 179 -6.26 9.86 21.65
N ILE A 180 -5.17 9.11 21.88
CA ILE A 180 -4.62 8.17 20.91
C ILE A 180 -4.84 6.77 21.45
N ARG A 181 -5.43 5.91 20.62
CA ARG A 181 -5.74 4.53 20.97
C ARG A 181 -4.99 3.59 20.04
N VAL A 182 -4.22 2.67 20.61
CA VAL A 182 -3.59 1.57 19.87
C VAL A 182 -4.46 0.33 20.06
N LEU A 183 -4.80 -0.31 18.95
CA LEU A 183 -5.62 -1.50 18.88
C LEU A 183 -4.77 -2.64 18.33
N ALA A 184 -4.85 -3.80 18.95
CA ALA A 184 -4.30 -5.05 18.43
C ALA A 184 -5.44 -6.04 18.24
N LEU A 185 -5.50 -6.68 17.08
CA LEU A 185 -6.50 -7.67 16.74
C LEU A 185 -5.94 -8.75 15.81
N PRO A 186 -6.54 -9.94 15.72
CA PRO A 186 -6.16 -10.95 14.75
C PRO A 186 -6.18 -10.41 13.31
N LEU A 187 -5.13 -10.73 12.56
CA LEU A 187 -5.01 -10.38 11.15
C LEU A 187 -5.96 -11.22 10.29
N THR A 188 -6.09 -12.51 10.60
CA THR A 188 -7.01 -13.44 9.92
C THR A 188 -8.45 -13.14 10.30
N PRO A 189 -9.39 -13.11 9.32
CA PRO A 189 -10.77 -12.84 9.62
C PRO A 189 -11.32 -13.95 10.55
N PRO A 190 -11.92 -13.56 11.66
CA PRO A 190 -12.55 -14.50 12.60
C PRO A 190 -13.79 -15.16 11.98
N ASN A 191 -14.11 -16.37 12.43
CA ASN A 191 -15.28 -17.12 11.95
C ASN A 191 -16.56 -16.31 12.18
N PRO A 192 -17.45 -16.16 11.17
CA PRO A 192 -18.72 -15.43 11.30
C PRO A 192 -19.62 -15.93 12.44
N GLN A 193 -19.49 -17.20 12.83
CA GLN A 193 -20.28 -17.80 13.92
C GLN A 193 -19.76 -17.45 15.32
N ASP A 194 -18.47 -17.11 15.43
CA ASP A 194 -17.83 -16.77 16.70
C ASP A 194 -18.11 -15.31 17.07
N SER A 195 -19.27 -15.04 17.67
CA SER A 195 -19.64 -13.69 18.12
C SER A 195 -18.92 -13.24 19.41
N SER A 196 -18.28 -14.17 20.12
CA SER A 196 -17.64 -13.91 21.41
C SER A 196 -16.16 -13.55 21.24
N SER A 197 -15.80 -12.32 21.62
CA SER A 197 -14.43 -11.79 21.74
C SER A 197 -13.54 -12.00 20.51
N TRP A 198 -13.49 -11.00 19.63
CA TRP A 198 -12.60 -10.93 18.47
C TRP A 198 -11.09 -10.91 18.81
N GLY A 199 -10.69 -11.13 20.06
CA GLY A 199 -9.30 -10.95 20.52
C GLY A 199 -8.83 -9.49 20.47
N LEU A 200 -9.75 -8.53 20.49
CA LEU A 200 -9.44 -7.11 20.44
C LEU A 200 -8.81 -6.66 21.76
N GLN A 201 -7.62 -6.09 21.67
CA GLN A 201 -6.96 -5.41 22.77
C GLN A 201 -6.76 -3.94 22.43
N SER A 202 -6.90 -3.08 23.42
CA SER A 202 -6.77 -1.63 23.23
C SER A 202 -6.02 -1.00 24.38
N VAL A 203 -5.11 -0.07 24.07
CA VAL A 203 -4.47 0.80 25.05
C VAL A 203 -4.60 2.25 24.62
N THR A 204 -4.89 3.13 25.58
CA THR A 204 -4.94 4.57 25.36
C THR A 204 -3.62 5.19 25.84
N ILE A 205 -2.86 5.80 24.92
CA ILE A 205 -1.52 6.33 25.21
C ILE A 205 -1.59 7.68 25.93
N SER A 206 -2.45 8.59 25.49
CA SER A 206 -2.42 10.01 25.92
C SER A 206 -3.70 10.46 26.61
N ALA A 207 -4.15 9.73 27.64
CA ALA A 207 -5.32 10.15 28.41
C ALA A 207 -5.04 11.45 29.20
N GLY A 208 -5.26 12.61 28.56
CA GLY A 208 -5.19 13.94 29.17
C GLY A 208 -3.87 14.70 29.04
N SER A 209 -2.82 14.13 28.43
CA SER A 209 -1.53 14.84 28.22
C SER A 209 -1.54 15.78 27.02
N ILE A 210 -2.36 15.47 26.01
CA ILE A 210 -2.49 16.27 24.77
C ILE A 210 -3.73 17.15 24.91
N GLN A 211 -3.55 18.48 24.83
CA GLN A 211 -4.65 19.43 25.04
C GLN A 211 -5.39 19.82 23.75
N ALA A 212 -4.85 19.46 22.59
CA ALA A 212 -5.45 19.75 21.29
C ALA A 212 -5.47 18.51 20.39
N ILE A 213 -6.54 18.36 19.61
CA ILE A 213 -6.74 17.21 18.71
C ILE A 213 -5.49 17.01 17.85
N PRO A 214 -4.85 15.83 17.91
CA PRO A 214 -3.70 15.54 17.06
C PRO A 214 -4.04 15.71 15.58
N ALA A 215 -3.15 16.38 14.85
CA ALA A 215 -3.31 16.63 13.42
C ALA A 215 -2.78 15.46 12.56
N GLY A 216 -1.89 14.64 13.10
CA GLY A 216 -1.32 13.50 12.39
C GLY A 216 -0.67 12.49 13.32
N ILE A 217 -0.49 11.28 12.79
CA ILE A 217 0.04 10.13 13.50
C ILE A 217 0.84 9.22 12.57
N ALA A 218 1.99 8.73 13.04
CA ALA A 218 2.82 7.76 12.35
C ALA A 218 3.24 6.66 13.32
N VAL A 219 3.37 5.44 12.83
CA VAL A 219 3.70 4.27 13.64
C VAL A 219 4.80 3.45 12.95
N THR A 220 5.77 3.00 13.73
CA THR A 220 6.77 2.00 13.32
C THR A 220 7.13 1.13 14.53
N PHE A 221 8.04 0.17 14.38
CA PHE A 221 8.48 -0.71 15.46
C PHE A 221 10.01 -0.70 15.58
N THR A 222 10.49 -1.04 16.77
CA THR A 222 11.93 -1.14 17.06
C THR A 222 12.18 -2.23 18.09
N ALA A 223 13.35 -2.87 18.03
CA ALA A 223 13.73 -3.84 19.04
C ALA A 223 14.10 -3.14 20.36
N ARG A 224 13.81 -3.78 21.50
CA ARG A 224 14.22 -3.28 22.80
C ARG A 224 15.69 -3.61 23.03
N SER A 225 16.54 -2.59 23.15
CA SER A 225 17.91 -2.78 23.60
C SER A 225 17.92 -3.36 25.02
N PRO A 226 18.66 -4.44 25.30
CA PRO A 226 18.76 -5.01 26.65
C PRO A 226 19.35 -4.02 27.67
N SER A 227 19.98 -2.92 27.24
CA SER A 227 20.49 -1.87 28.13
C SER A 227 19.41 -1.18 28.98
N ASN A 228 18.13 -1.27 28.60
CA ASN A 228 17.04 -0.57 29.28
C ASN A 228 16.33 -1.43 30.34
N SER A 229 16.64 -2.73 30.44
CA SER A 229 16.08 -3.60 31.47
C SER A 229 17.17 -3.93 32.49
N SER A 230 16.99 -3.46 33.72
CA SER A 230 17.79 -3.83 34.92
C SER A 230 19.20 -3.21 35.09
N SER A 231 19.25 -1.92 35.43
CA SER A 231 20.20 -1.46 36.46
C SER A 231 19.58 -1.68 37.86
N ARG A 232 19.24 -2.93 38.19
CA ARG A 232 19.04 -3.35 39.59
C ARG A 232 20.37 -3.92 40.05
N TYR A 233 21.10 -3.12 40.84
CA TYR A 233 22.24 -3.51 41.69
C TYR A 233 22.87 -4.87 41.36
N ARG A 234 23.87 -4.91 40.48
CA ARG A 234 24.84 -6.01 40.49
C ARG A 234 26.19 -5.50 40.95
N SER A 235 26.39 -5.73 42.24
CA SER A 235 27.65 -5.75 42.96
C SER A 235 28.78 -6.27 42.09
N GLN A 236 29.81 -5.45 41.95
CA GLN A 236 31.12 -5.82 41.42
C GLN A 236 31.73 -6.91 42.30
N SER A 237 31.54 -8.18 41.93
CA SER A 237 32.51 -9.21 42.27
C SER A 237 33.19 -9.61 40.96
N LEU A 238 34.49 -9.28 40.88
CA LEU A 238 35.37 -9.75 39.82
C LEU A 238 35.44 -11.27 39.93
N ASN A 239 34.78 -12.01 39.04
CA ASN A 239 35.17 -13.38 38.75
C ASN A 239 34.97 -13.70 37.28
N ARG A 240 36.03 -14.33 36.75
CA ARG A 240 36.27 -14.70 35.37
C ARG A 240 35.29 -15.79 34.89
N THR A 241 35.04 -15.77 33.58
CA THR A 241 34.54 -16.85 32.68
C THR A 241 33.07 -17.30 32.76
N PRO A 242 32.49 -17.85 31.67
CA PRO A 242 32.84 -17.77 30.23
C PRO A 242 31.69 -17.18 29.38
N LYS A 243 31.96 -16.95 28.08
CA LYS A 243 31.01 -16.55 27.03
C LYS A 243 29.62 -17.19 27.20
N SER A 244 28.67 -16.47 27.79
CA SER A 244 27.25 -16.75 27.60
C SER A 244 26.91 -16.26 26.19
N ASN A 245 26.41 -17.16 25.35
CA ASN A 245 25.66 -16.76 24.16
C ASN A 245 24.62 -15.71 24.60
N PRO A 246 24.41 -14.61 23.85
CA PRO A 246 23.29 -13.73 24.16
C PRO A 246 22.04 -14.61 24.10
N ASP A 247 21.40 -14.75 25.26
CA ASP A 247 20.24 -15.60 25.44
C ASP A 247 19.22 -15.27 24.36
N ALA A 248 18.66 -16.32 23.75
CA ALA A 248 17.56 -16.26 22.79
C ALA A 248 16.28 -15.58 23.35
N GLU A 249 16.31 -15.02 24.57
CA GLU A 249 15.26 -14.18 25.15
C GLU A 249 15.13 -12.80 24.48
N SER A 250 16.12 -12.34 23.69
CA SER A 250 16.04 -11.02 23.04
C SER A 250 15.09 -10.97 21.83
N ASP A 251 14.71 -12.11 21.24
CA ASP A 251 13.99 -12.15 19.97
C ASP A 251 12.51 -11.72 20.08
N GLY A 252 11.96 -11.69 21.30
CA GLY A 252 10.56 -11.35 21.55
C GLY A 252 10.28 -9.93 22.06
N ALA A 253 11.31 -9.13 22.37
CA ALA A 253 11.13 -7.83 23.05
C ALA A 253 11.06 -6.67 22.04
N TRP A 254 9.86 -6.34 21.60
CA TRP A 254 9.59 -5.28 20.63
C TRP A 254 8.93 -4.08 21.28
N ASP A 255 9.17 -2.88 20.74
CA ASP A 255 8.45 -1.66 21.10
C ASP A 255 7.83 -1.04 19.84
N LEU A 256 6.59 -0.59 19.97
CA LEU A 256 5.94 0.29 19.00
C LEU A 256 6.45 1.72 19.22
N LEU A 257 6.93 2.37 18.16
CA LEU A 257 7.20 3.80 18.15
C LEU A 257 5.98 4.50 17.57
N VAL A 258 5.33 5.34 18.36
CA VAL A 258 4.17 6.13 17.95
C VAL A 258 4.56 7.60 17.97
N ALA A 259 4.60 8.23 16.79
CA ALA A 259 4.82 9.65 16.64
C ALA A 259 3.49 10.36 16.43
N VAL A 260 3.27 11.44 17.16
CA VAL A 260 2.04 12.22 17.11
C VAL A 260 2.37 13.69 17.04
N ASN A 261 1.75 14.41 16.09
CA ASN A 261 1.82 15.86 16.04
C ASN A 261 0.48 16.50 16.37
N SER A 262 0.51 17.60 17.13
CA SER A 262 -0.65 18.43 17.45
C SER A 262 -0.39 19.88 17.06
N ALA A 263 -1.45 20.67 16.89
CA ALA A 263 -1.39 22.09 16.61
C ALA A 263 -1.33 22.95 17.90
N GLU A 264 -1.08 22.34 19.05
CA GLU A 264 -0.91 23.02 20.33
C GLU A 264 0.26 24.02 20.27
N GLY A 265 0.02 25.28 20.67
CA GLY A 265 1.03 26.35 20.61
C GLY A 265 1.53 26.60 19.18
N SER A 266 2.84 26.49 18.96
CA SER A 266 3.46 26.56 17.62
C SER A 266 3.42 25.22 16.88
N GLY A 267 2.81 24.19 17.45
CA GLY A 267 2.86 22.80 17.02
C GLY A 267 3.76 21.97 17.94
N THR A 268 3.33 20.77 18.27
CA THR A 268 4.09 19.82 19.11
C THR A 268 4.30 18.50 18.38
N LEU A 269 5.40 17.82 18.69
CA LEU A 269 5.70 16.46 18.27
C LEU A 269 6.01 15.62 19.51
N SER A 270 5.22 14.59 19.74
CA SER A 270 5.39 13.62 20.84
C SER A 270 5.72 12.25 20.29
N ILE A 271 6.75 11.61 20.84
CA ILE A 271 7.14 10.25 20.49
C ILE A 271 6.92 9.35 21.71
N TYR A 272 6.15 8.28 21.52
CA TYR A 272 5.85 7.29 22.54
C TYR A 272 6.50 5.96 22.18
N ARG A 273 6.97 5.24 23.21
CA ARG A 273 7.38 3.84 23.09
C ARG A 273 6.37 2.98 23.81
N VAL A 274 5.64 2.14 23.07
CA VAL A 274 4.69 1.20 23.65
C VAL A 274 5.28 -0.21 23.59
N PRO A 275 5.60 -0.84 24.73
CA PRO A 275 6.16 -2.18 24.75
C PRO A 275 5.15 -3.19 24.18
N ILE A 276 5.61 -4.08 23.30
CA ILE A 276 4.84 -5.19 22.77
C ILE A 276 5.38 -6.47 23.41
N THR A 277 4.49 -7.26 24.01
CA THR A 277 4.83 -8.58 24.55
C THR A 277 4.08 -9.63 23.75
N TYR A 278 4.73 -10.25 22.78
CA TYR A 278 4.13 -11.31 21.98
C TYR A 278 4.95 -12.58 22.08
N ARG A 279 4.28 -13.71 22.31
CA ARG A 279 4.87 -15.04 22.21
C ARG A 279 4.08 -15.89 21.21
N PRO A 280 4.73 -16.61 20.28
CA PRO A 280 4.05 -17.57 19.41
C PRO A 280 3.30 -18.62 20.23
N GLY A 281 2.09 -18.98 19.79
CA GLY A 281 1.23 -19.97 20.47
C GLY A 281 0.59 -19.48 21.78
N GLN A 282 0.75 -18.21 22.13
CA GLN A 282 0.13 -17.63 23.32
C GLN A 282 -1.40 -17.55 23.19
N SER A 283 -2.13 -17.65 24.31
CA SER A 283 -3.60 -17.62 24.33
C SER A 283 -4.18 -16.30 23.80
N LYS A 284 -5.38 -16.33 23.21
CA LYS A 284 -6.11 -15.14 22.73
C LYS A 284 -6.30 -14.07 23.82
N ASP A 285 -6.40 -14.50 25.08
CA ASP A 285 -6.62 -13.61 26.24
C ASP A 285 -5.33 -13.00 26.78
N SER A 286 -4.17 -13.37 26.24
CA SER A 286 -2.91 -12.86 26.72
C SER A 286 -2.66 -11.44 26.27
N GLN A 287 -2.24 -10.62 27.22
CA GLN A 287 -2.01 -9.20 26.99
C GLN A 287 -0.76 -8.93 26.12
N ILE A 288 -0.99 -8.38 24.94
CA ILE A 288 0.01 -7.97 23.94
C ILE A 288 0.48 -6.53 24.19
N LEU A 289 -0.49 -5.66 24.46
CA LEU A 289 -0.30 -4.23 24.70
C LEU A 289 -0.39 -3.93 26.20
N PRO A 290 0.36 -2.96 26.75
CA PRO A 290 0.32 -2.63 28.18
C PRO A 290 -1.07 -2.13 28.61
N SER A 291 -1.43 -2.33 29.88
CA SER A 291 -2.70 -1.82 30.44
C SER A 291 -2.63 -0.33 30.75
N GLU A 292 -1.43 0.14 31.11
CA GLU A 292 -1.20 1.50 31.58
C GLU A 292 -0.87 2.45 30.43
N PRO A 293 -1.31 3.72 30.52
CA PRO A 293 -1.00 4.74 29.53
C PRO A 293 0.51 5.01 29.48
N ALA A 294 1.07 5.08 28.28
CA ALA A 294 2.49 5.35 28.07
C ALA A 294 2.78 6.86 28.08
N LEU A 295 3.80 7.27 28.84
CA LEU A 295 4.32 8.64 28.77
C LEU A 295 5.18 8.82 27.51
N PRO A 296 5.23 10.05 26.95
CA PRO A 296 6.09 10.33 25.81
C PRO A 296 7.56 10.25 26.23
N VAL A 297 8.36 9.56 25.44
CA VAL A 297 9.83 9.48 25.58
C VAL A 297 10.48 10.76 25.05
N GLN A 298 9.87 11.39 24.06
CA GLN A 298 10.30 12.70 23.55
C GLN A 298 9.11 13.60 23.34
N HIS A 299 9.29 14.88 23.66
CA HIS A 299 8.31 15.93 23.43
C HIS A 299 9.02 17.18 22.94
N LEU A 300 8.65 17.67 21.76
CA LEU A 300 9.34 18.75 21.06
C LEU A 300 8.35 19.80 20.59
N LEU A 301 8.78 21.06 20.63
CA LEU A 301 8.08 22.16 19.98
C LEU A 301 8.52 22.26 18.52
N LEU A 302 7.56 22.36 17.62
CA LEU A 302 7.77 22.54 16.19
C LEU A 302 7.78 24.04 15.84
N PRO A 303 8.46 24.43 14.75
CA PRO A 303 8.48 25.83 14.29
C PRO A 303 7.12 26.33 13.79
N SER A 304 6.26 25.41 13.37
CA SER A 304 4.88 25.64 12.96
C SER A 304 4.12 24.30 13.04
N PRO A 305 2.78 24.28 13.11
CA PRO A 305 2.03 23.03 13.12
C PRO A 305 2.39 22.15 11.92
N ALA A 306 2.79 20.91 12.17
CA ALA A 306 3.05 19.95 11.10
C ALA A 306 1.73 19.55 10.42
N LYS A 307 1.79 19.34 9.11
CA LYS A 307 0.65 18.94 8.29
C LYS A 307 0.53 17.43 8.20
N ALA A 308 1.63 16.74 7.99
CA ALA A 308 1.70 15.29 7.97
C ALA A 308 3.04 14.83 8.55
N ILE A 309 3.04 13.63 9.11
CA ILE A 309 4.23 12.94 9.62
C ILE A 309 4.25 11.50 9.13
N SER A 310 5.43 10.95 8.86
CA SER A 310 5.57 9.57 8.41
C SER A 310 6.96 9.00 8.75
N PHE A 311 7.01 7.81 9.34
CA PHE A 311 8.27 7.11 9.57
C PHE A 311 8.86 6.61 8.25
N ASN A 312 10.18 6.51 8.21
CA ASN A 312 10.88 5.93 7.08
C ASN A 312 10.43 4.47 6.88
N PRO A 313 10.27 4.00 5.64
CA PRO A 313 9.88 2.61 5.35
C PRO A 313 11.00 1.58 5.61
N SER A 314 12.23 2.01 5.92
CA SER A 314 13.30 1.10 6.34
C SER A 314 12.93 0.35 7.62
N GLN A 315 13.33 -0.91 7.75
CA GLN A 315 13.07 -1.72 8.93
C GLN A 315 14.27 -1.78 9.87
N TYR A 316 14.02 -2.08 11.15
CA TYR A 316 15.07 -2.41 12.10
C TYR A 316 15.89 -3.62 11.58
N PRO A 317 17.23 -3.65 11.71
CA PRO A 317 18.10 -2.79 12.52
C PRO A 317 18.61 -1.50 11.87
N SER A 318 18.12 -1.12 10.67
CA SER A 318 18.54 0.14 10.03
C SER A 318 18.18 1.34 10.89
N GLU A 319 19.13 2.21 11.26
CA GLU A 319 18.85 3.42 12.08
C GLU A 319 17.73 4.30 11.50
N ARG A 320 17.61 4.28 10.16
CA ARG A 320 16.60 4.99 9.38
C ARG A 320 15.17 4.64 9.75
N HIS A 321 14.89 3.45 10.27
CA HIS A 321 13.52 3.05 10.66
C HIS A 321 12.88 4.06 11.63
N SER A 322 13.70 4.70 12.46
CA SER A 322 13.30 5.70 13.44
C SER A 322 13.36 7.15 12.94
N HIS A 323 13.69 7.36 11.66
CA HIS A 323 13.64 8.68 11.04
C HIS A 323 12.19 9.03 10.70
N LEU A 324 11.77 10.21 11.14
CA LEU A 324 10.45 10.76 10.93
C LEU A 324 10.51 11.92 9.93
N LEU A 325 9.73 11.83 8.87
CA LEU A 325 9.46 12.93 7.96
C LEU A 325 8.38 13.82 8.54
N VAL A 326 8.60 15.14 8.55
CA VAL A 326 7.66 16.13 9.08
C VAL A 326 7.44 17.21 8.03
N SER A 327 6.22 17.31 7.51
CA SER A 327 5.86 18.30 6.49
C SER A 327 5.18 19.52 7.11
N PHE A 328 5.48 20.70 6.58
CA PHE A 328 4.89 21.97 7.05
C PHE A 328 4.23 22.72 5.89
N ALA A 329 3.09 23.33 6.16
CA ALA A 329 2.37 24.18 5.20
C ALA A 329 3.20 25.41 4.76
N SER A 330 4.24 25.77 5.49
CA SER A 330 5.19 26.87 5.18
C SER A 330 6.10 26.58 3.98
N GLY A 331 6.01 25.41 3.36
CA GLY A 331 6.86 25.03 2.22
C GLY A 331 8.18 24.37 2.66
N SER A 332 8.20 23.77 3.85
CA SER A 332 9.37 23.07 4.39
C SER A 332 9.00 21.63 4.75
N VAL A 333 9.95 20.72 4.58
CA VAL A 333 9.87 19.33 5.02
C VAL A 333 11.14 19.01 5.78
N LYS A 334 11.04 18.46 6.99
CA LYS A 334 12.19 18.15 7.85
C LYS A 334 12.28 16.67 8.13
N ILE A 335 13.49 16.18 8.37
CA ILE A 335 13.76 14.80 8.79
C ILE A 335 14.28 14.84 10.22
N TYR A 336 13.63 14.12 11.12
CA TYR A 336 13.98 14.01 12.52
C TYR A 336 14.41 12.57 12.84
N SER A 337 15.53 12.36 13.52
CA SER A 337 15.89 11.06 14.06
C SER A 337 15.32 10.92 15.47
N CYS A 338 14.37 10.01 15.67
CA CYS A 338 13.76 9.79 16.99
C CYS A 338 14.70 9.04 17.94
N LEU A 339 15.57 8.16 17.41
CA LEU A 339 16.46 7.32 18.24
C LEU A 339 17.92 7.57 17.85
N THR A 340 18.53 8.61 18.38
CA THR A 340 19.96 8.86 18.13
C THR A 340 20.82 7.96 19.02
N SER A 341 21.56 7.02 18.44
CA SER A 341 22.64 6.37 19.17
C SER A 341 23.73 7.43 19.40
N LYS A 342 24.10 7.74 20.65
CA LYS A 342 25.31 8.53 20.90
C LYS A 342 26.47 7.67 20.42
N SER A 343 26.90 7.85 19.18
CA SER A 343 28.13 7.26 18.65
C SER A 343 29.22 7.47 19.68
N GLN A 344 29.75 6.37 20.23
CA GLN A 344 30.83 6.42 21.20
C GLN A 344 32.00 7.13 20.52
N LYS A 345 32.23 8.40 20.87
CA LYS A 345 33.48 9.07 20.51
C LYS A 345 34.62 8.17 20.99
N PRO A 346 35.59 7.83 20.13
CA PRO A 346 36.74 7.07 20.56
C PRO A 346 37.46 7.87 21.66
N ILE A 347 37.81 7.16 22.73
CA ILE A 347 38.44 7.64 23.95
C ILE A 347 39.58 8.61 23.64
N ALA A 348 39.36 9.89 23.89
CA ALA A 348 40.41 10.90 24.06
C ALA A 348 39.86 12.02 24.95
N ASP A 349 39.71 11.72 26.24
CA ASP A 349 40.20 12.55 27.35
C ASP A 349 39.53 12.16 28.67
N ARG A 350 40.27 11.36 29.44
CA ARG A 350 40.03 11.15 30.86
C ARG A 350 40.29 12.47 31.59
N ARG A 351 39.25 13.11 32.11
CA ARG A 351 39.22 13.82 33.42
C ARG A 351 37.87 14.52 33.60
N GLY A 352 37.02 13.94 34.45
CA GLY A 352 35.73 14.55 34.81
C GLY A 352 34.68 13.51 35.18
N TRP A 353 34.99 12.67 36.16
CA TRP A 353 34.07 11.66 36.69
C TRP A 353 33.06 12.37 37.58
N SER A 354 31.96 12.85 37.00
CA SER A 354 30.75 13.14 37.76
C SER A 354 29.71 12.12 37.31
N SER A 355 29.61 11.03 38.06
CA SER A 355 28.60 10.00 37.88
C SER A 355 27.27 10.53 38.43
N ASP A 356 26.49 11.17 37.58
CA ASP A 356 25.04 11.23 37.78
C ASP A 356 24.40 10.60 36.55
N GLY A 357 24.38 9.26 36.57
CA GLY A 357 23.85 8.41 35.52
C GLY A 357 22.33 8.45 35.50
N THR A 358 21.75 9.62 35.29
CA THR A 358 20.41 9.69 34.71
C THR A 358 20.55 9.12 33.30
N LEU A 359 19.83 8.02 33.04
CA LEU A 359 19.66 7.45 31.71
C LEU A 359 19.07 8.55 30.83
N LYS A 360 19.91 9.43 30.26
CA LYS A 360 19.49 10.43 29.29
C LYS A 360 19.12 9.65 28.05
N GLU A 361 17.84 9.29 27.96
CA GLU A 361 17.18 8.87 26.74
C GLU A 361 17.72 9.72 25.60
N SER A 362 18.12 9.03 24.53
CA SER A 362 18.68 9.65 23.33
C SER A 362 17.86 10.87 22.93
N GLU A 363 18.43 12.06 23.05
CA GLU A 363 17.84 13.28 22.51
C GLU A 363 17.86 13.12 20.98
N GLY A 364 16.69 13.02 20.36
CA GLY A 364 16.61 12.90 18.92
C GLY A 364 17.03 14.20 18.23
N THR A 365 17.50 14.13 16.99
CA THR A 365 18.15 15.25 16.29
C THR A 365 17.50 15.53 14.94
N TRP A 366 17.47 16.80 14.53
CA TRP A 366 17.05 17.19 13.18
C TRP A 366 18.18 16.95 12.19
N LEU A 367 17.95 16.10 11.19
CA LEU A 367 18.96 15.70 10.23
C LEU A 367 19.05 16.68 9.05
N VAL A 368 17.91 16.95 8.41
CA VAL A 368 17.83 17.71 7.14
C VAL A 368 16.57 18.56 7.11
N THR A 369 16.67 19.74 6.49
CA THR A 369 15.53 20.60 6.12
C THR A 369 15.45 20.77 4.60
N LEU A 370 14.42 20.22 3.98
CA LEU A 370 14.11 20.40 2.56
C LEU A 370 13.14 21.58 2.43
N SER A 371 13.36 22.46 1.47
CA SER A 371 12.51 23.64 1.28
C SER A 371 12.11 23.81 -0.18
N THR A 372 10.84 24.11 -0.42
CA THR A 372 10.33 24.37 -1.77
C THR A 372 10.85 25.69 -2.31
N GLU A 373 10.79 25.87 -3.62
CA GLU A 373 11.11 27.15 -4.27
C GLU A 373 10.18 28.29 -3.82
N PHE A 374 10.64 29.52 -4.01
CA PHE A 374 9.86 30.73 -3.76
C PHE A 374 8.93 31.01 -4.94
N CYS A 375 7.68 31.38 -4.64
CA CYS A 375 6.70 31.86 -5.58
C CYS A 375 6.26 33.27 -5.19
N LEU A 376 5.95 34.09 -6.19
CA LEU A 376 5.43 35.44 -5.98
C LEU A 376 3.97 35.36 -5.52
N SER A 377 3.74 35.77 -4.27
CA SER A 377 2.38 35.98 -3.76
C SER A 377 1.70 37.14 -4.50
N PRO A 378 0.35 37.17 -4.60
CA PRO A 378 -0.39 38.35 -5.07
C PRO A 378 -0.05 39.64 -4.31
N SER A 379 0.39 39.51 -3.05
CA SER A 379 0.86 40.62 -2.22
C SER A 379 2.26 41.15 -2.58
N GLY A 380 2.92 40.59 -3.59
CA GLY A 380 4.28 40.97 -4.01
C GLY A 380 5.41 40.45 -3.11
N ILE A 381 5.09 39.93 -1.93
CA ILE A 381 6.08 39.34 -1.02
C ILE A 381 6.38 37.91 -1.49
N PRO A 382 7.65 37.56 -1.78
CA PRO A 382 8.01 36.20 -2.13
C PRO A 382 7.74 35.27 -0.94
N ARG A 383 7.04 34.16 -1.20
CA ARG A 383 6.76 33.13 -0.19
C ARG A 383 7.11 31.77 -0.75
N ARG A 384 7.52 30.83 0.10
CA ARG A 384 7.67 29.44 -0.32
C ARG A 384 6.31 28.86 -0.71
N MET A 385 6.32 27.99 -1.72
CA MET A 385 5.11 27.29 -2.13
C MET A 385 4.68 26.30 -1.04
N ALA A 386 3.39 26.27 -0.71
CA ALA A 386 2.92 25.44 0.39
C ALA A 386 3.00 23.95 0.03
N VAL A 387 3.54 23.14 0.95
CA VAL A 387 3.53 21.68 0.82
C VAL A 387 2.13 21.17 1.16
N VAL A 388 1.54 20.43 0.23
CA VAL A 388 0.25 19.75 0.43
C VAL A 388 0.48 18.43 1.14
N ASP A 389 1.44 17.64 0.68
CA ASP A 389 1.81 16.36 1.28
C ASP A 389 3.26 16.02 0.95
N ALA A 390 3.88 15.15 1.75
CA ALA A 390 5.22 14.63 1.49
C ALA A 390 5.33 13.18 1.94
N ALA A 391 5.95 12.34 1.10
CA ALA A 391 6.11 10.92 1.35
C ALA A 391 7.55 10.47 1.08
N TRP A 392 7.99 9.46 1.83
CA TRP A 392 9.22 8.73 1.54
C TRP A 392 9.10 7.98 0.22
N VAL A 393 10.15 8.03 -0.60
CA VAL A 393 10.29 7.26 -1.84
C VAL A 393 11.69 6.66 -1.94
N LEU A 394 11.89 5.75 -2.89
CA LEU A 394 13.10 4.95 -3.08
C LEU A 394 13.53 4.20 -1.81
N GLY A 395 12.56 3.62 -1.09
CA GLY A 395 12.82 2.91 0.17
C GLY A 395 13.29 3.84 1.29
N GLY A 396 12.85 5.10 1.27
CA GLY A 396 13.19 6.07 2.30
C GLY A 396 14.54 6.77 2.12
N LYS A 397 15.09 6.75 0.91
CA LYS A 397 16.32 7.47 0.54
C LYS A 397 16.05 8.84 -0.10
N ALA A 398 14.85 9.01 -0.65
CA ALA A 398 14.40 10.24 -1.27
C ALA A 398 13.01 10.64 -0.75
N ILE A 399 12.62 11.88 -0.98
CA ILE A 399 11.36 12.46 -0.50
C ILE A 399 10.60 13.02 -1.68
N MET A 400 9.38 12.54 -1.91
CA MET A 400 8.45 13.15 -2.85
C MET A 400 7.57 14.17 -2.14
N ALA A 401 7.37 15.34 -2.73
CA ALA A 401 6.50 16.38 -2.25
C ALA A 401 5.47 16.77 -3.29
N LEU A 402 4.25 17.03 -2.82
CA LEU A 402 3.14 17.60 -3.56
C LEU A 402 2.91 19.02 -3.07
N LEU A 403 2.78 19.97 -3.98
CA LEU A 403 2.68 21.39 -3.68
C LEU A 403 1.28 21.93 -3.97
N SER A 404 0.97 23.11 -3.42
CA SER A 404 -0.38 23.67 -3.47
C SER A 404 -0.90 23.94 -4.86
N ASP A 405 -0.03 24.25 -5.83
CA ASP A 405 -0.36 24.53 -7.22
C ASP A 405 -0.57 23.28 -8.10
N GLY A 406 -0.44 22.09 -7.52
CA GLY A 406 -0.52 20.82 -8.23
C GLY A 406 0.81 20.39 -8.88
N SER A 407 1.91 21.11 -8.61
CA SER A 407 3.25 20.61 -8.92
C SER A 407 3.70 19.56 -7.91
N TRP A 408 4.54 18.63 -8.36
CA TRP A 408 5.17 17.63 -7.52
C TRP A 408 6.65 17.53 -7.85
N GLY A 409 7.46 17.12 -6.89
CA GLY A 409 8.89 16.95 -7.08
C GLY A 409 9.50 15.97 -6.10
N VAL A 410 10.69 15.47 -6.43
CA VAL A 410 11.45 14.55 -5.58
C VAL A 410 12.76 15.19 -5.18
N TRP A 411 13.01 15.29 -3.88
CA TRP A 411 14.31 15.63 -3.32
C TRP A 411 15.13 14.36 -3.10
N ASP A 412 16.39 14.39 -3.53
CA ASP A 412 17.37 13.31 -3.34
C ASP A 412 18.52 13.83 -2.47
N PRO A 413 18.34 13.95 -1.15
CA PRO A 413 19.39 14.46 -0.26
C PRO A 413 20.63 13.54 -0.23
N GLU A 414 20.49 12.28 -0.66
CA GLU A 414 21.55 11.27 -0.60
C GLU A 414 22.24 11.04 -1.95
N GLY A 415 21.73 11.60 -3.04
CA GLY A 415 22.28 11.41 -4.38
C GLY A 415 22.17 9.97 -4.88
N THR A 416 21.13 9.24 -4.47
CA THR A 416 20.94 7.80 -4.75
C THR A 416 20.39 7.48 -6.15
N CYS A 417 20.22 8.50 -6.99
CA CYS A 417 19.64 8.42 -8.34
C CYS A 417 20.28 7.36 -9.29
N PRO A 418 19.48 6.58 -10.04
CA PRO A 418 19.96 5.74 -11.12
C PRO A 418 20.38 6.57 -12.36
N GLY A 419 21.66 6.52 -12.71
CA GLY A 419 22.24 7.27 -13.84
C GLY A 419 23.43 8.15 -13.44
N ASN A 420 23.67 8.28 -12.14
CA ASN A 420 24.81 8.98 -11.61
C ASN A 420 26.07 8.08 -11.63
N LYS A 421 26.80 8.03 -12.76
CA LYS A 421 28.21 7.59 -12.76
C LYS A 421 29.19 8.77 -12.66
N ASP A 422 28.75 9.99 -12.99
CA ASP A 422 29.66 11.12 -13.26
C ASP A 422 29.47 12.34 -12.33
N PHE A 423 28.73 12.24 -11.22
CA PHE A 423 28.68 13.29 -10.18
C PHE A 423 29.66 13.00 -9.03
N THR A 424 30.92 12.74 -9.35
CA THR A 424 32.02 12.63 -8.38
C THR A 424 32.56 14.00 -7.92
N SER A 425 31.83 15.12 -8.05
CA SER A 425 32.44 16.44 -7.76
C SER A 425 31.65 17.49 -6.99
N ILE A 426 30.39 17.27 -6.53
CA ILE A 426 29.73 18.28 -5.65
C ILE A 426 29.13 17.72 -4.35
N ALA A 427 28.84 16.41 -4.22
CA ALA A 427 28.27 15.88 -2.98
C ALA A 427 29.22 15.01 -2.13
N HIS A 428 30.32 14.49 -2.68
CA HIS A 428 31.27 13.68 -1.88
C HIS A 428 32.14 14.53 -0.93
N ASN A 429 32.10 15.87 -1.05
CA ASN A 429 32.73 16.78 -0.10
C ASN A 429 31.82 17.20 1.06
N GLN A 430 30.60 16.66 1.17
CA GLN A 430 29.93 16.56 2.48
C GLN A 430 30.19 15.15 3.01
N SER A 431 31.45 14.98 3.42
CA SER A 431 31.97 13.83 4.14
C SER A 431 30.97 13.33 5.19
N THR A 432 30.90 12.00 5.26
CA THR A 432 30.23 11.11 6.20
C THR A 432 30.54 11.37 7.69
N SER A 433 30.43 12.62 8.14
CA SER A 433 30.62 13.02 9.54
C SER A 433 29.70 14.19 9.87
N SER A 434 28.63 13.91 10.62
CA SER A 434 28.05 14.83 11.60
C SER A 434 27.62 16.24 11.17
N THR A 435 27.36 16.52 9.88
CA THR A 435 26.73 17.80 9.50
C THR A 435 25.23 17.73 9.77
N GLU A 436 24.86 17.84 11.04
CA GLU A 436 23.47 18.07 11.47
C GLU A 436 22.96 19.37 10.82
N GLY A 437 21.78 19.33 10.19
CA GLY A 437 21.09 20.55 9.73
C GLY A 437 21.35 20.99 8.28
N GLY A 438 21.66 20.09 7.35
CA GLY A 438 21.74 20.40 5.92
C GLY A 438 20.42 20.90 5.32
N SER A 439 20.48 21.73 4.26
CA SER A 439 19.31 22.24 3.54
C SER A 439 19.38 21.99 2.03
N VAL A 440 18.30 21.49 1.45
CA VAL A 440 18.18 21.22 0.00
C VAL A 440 16.93 21.91 -0.54
N THR A 441 17.08 22.62 -1.66
CA THR A 441 15.98 23.37 -2.28
C THR A 441 15.55 22.87 -3.65
N SER A 442 16.43 22.21 -4.39
CA SER A 442 16.17 21.78 -5.77
C SER A 442 15.59 20.37 -5.84
N PHE A 443 14.53 20.19 -6.61
CA PHE A 443 14.03 18.86 -6.97
C PHE A 443 14.94 18.20 -8.02
N ALA A 444 15.21 16.91 -7.85
CA ALA A 444 15.97 16.11 -8.82
C ALA A 444 15.11 15.65 -10.00
N VAL A 445 13.82 15.45 -9.76
CA VAL A 445 12.79 15.25 -10.80
C VAL A 445 11.50 15.92 -10.36
N SER A 446 10.78 16.52 -11.29
CA SER A 446 9.53 17.23 -11.01
C SER A 446 8.53 17.11 -12.16
N GLY A 447 7.28 17.44 -11.87
CA GLY A 447 6.20 17.47 -12.84
C GLY A 447 4.96 18.17 -12.28
N PHE A 448 3.88 18.11 -13.04
CA PHE A 448 2.58 18.68 -12.67
C PHE A 448 1.47 17.64 -12.83
N ILE A 449 0.41 17.76 -12.05
CA ILE A 449 -0.78 16.89 -12.11
C ILE A 449 -1.65 17.25 -13.32
N SER A 450 -1.86 18.55 -13.55
CA SER A 450 -2.42 19.09 -14.80
C SER A 450 -1.30 19.48 -15.75
N GLY A 451 -1.54 19.34 -17.06
CA GLY A 451 -0.57 19.72 -18.10
C GLY A 451 0.07 21.10 -17.85
N PRO A 452 1.32 21.31 -18.31
CA PRO A 452 2.12 22.45 -17.93
C PRO A 452 1.36 23.75 -18.20
N ILE A 453 1.21 24.56 -17.14
CA ILE A 453 0.67 25.92 -17.24
C ILE A 453 1.47 26.60 -18.36
N SER A 454 0.79 27.04 -19.41
CA SER A 454 1.36 27.94 -20.40
C SER A 454 1.86 29.14 -19.61
N ALA A 455 3.17 29.19 -19.36
CA ALA A 455 3.84 30.23 -18.60
C ALA A 455 3.79 31.52 -19.41
N THR A 456 2.62 32.14 -19.51
CA THR A 456 2.48 33.54 -19.90
C THR A 456 2.76 34.42 -18.69
N LYS A 457 3.86 34.16 -17.98
CA LYS A 457 4.53 35.09 -17.07
C LYS A 457 6.02 34.76 -17.14
N PRO A 458 6.85 35.63 -17.75
CA PRO A 458 8.24 35.31 -17.99
C PRO A 458 8.95 35.09 -16.66
N LEU A 459 9.59 33.93 -16.53
CA LEU A 459 10.69 33.79 -15.59
C LEU A 459 11.71 34.87 -15.92
N ILE A 460 12.18 35.56 -14.89
CA ILE A 460 13.22 36.57 -14.96
C ILE A 460 14.53 35.86 -15.33
N SER A 461 14.74 35.61 -16.62
CA SER A 461 16.07 35.38 -17.17
C SER A 461 16.70 36.75 -17.41
N GLY A 462 17.79 37.00 -16.69
CA GLY A 462 18.62 38.19 -16.83
C GLY A 462 19.14 38.41 -18.26
N PRO A 463 19.65 39.61 -18.54
CA PRO A 463 19.89 40.06 -19.90
C PRO A 463 21.20 39.49 -20.44
N THR A 464 21.13 38.48 -21.31
CA THR A 464 22.22 38.16 -22.25
C THR A 464 21.66 37.80 -23.62
N ALA A 465 21.87 38.72 -24.54
CA ALA A 465 22.15 38.59 -25.97
C ALA A 465 21.38 37.54 -26.81
N ASP A 466 20.53 38.08 -27.70
CA ASP A 466 20.28 37.66 -29.08
C ASP A 466 20.43 36.17 -29.42
N ASN A 467 19.29 35.47 -29.52
CA ASN A 467 19.15 34.41 -30.51
C ASN A 467 17.82 34.58 -31.25
N ARG A 468 17.91 35.25 -32.40
CA ARG A 468 16.83 35.46 -33.37
C ARG A 468 16.50 34.14 -34.05
N SER A 469 15.25 33.66 -33.95
CA SER A 469 14.44 33.11 -35.07
C SER A 469 13.33 32.16 -34.62
N SER A 470 12.13 32.68 -34.35
CA SER A 470 10.88 31.98 -34.72
C SER A 470 9.71 32.97 -34.78
N PHE A 471 9.89 34.09 -35.50
CA PHE A 471 8.77 34.92 -35.90
C PHE A 471 8.12 34.29 -37.13
N VAL A 472 7.16 33.38 -36.93
CA VAL A 472 6.14 33.15 -37.95
C VAL A 472 5.00 34.13 -37.64
N PRO A 473 4.75 35.13 -38.51
CA PRO A 473 3.79 36.19 -38.25
C PRO A 473 2.35 35.66 -38.41
N MET A 474 1.61 35.52 -37.30
CA MET A 474 0.16 35.31 -37.37
C MET A 474 -0.55 36.66 -37.49
N THR A 475 -1.31 36.81 -38.57
CA THR A 475 -2.03 38.02 -38.97
C THR A 475 -3.24 38.32 -38.06
N PRO A 476 -3.68 39.60 -37.94
CA PRO A 476 -4.42 40.07 -36.76
C PRO A 476 -5.96 39.91 -36.79
N SER A 477 -6.58 39.23 -37.76
CA SER A 477 -8.04 39.33 -37.95
C SER A 477 -8.92 38.30 -37.21
N THR A 478 -8.38 37.43 -36.35
CA THR A 478 -9.18 36.38 -35.65
C THR A 478 -9.39 36.58 -34.15
N ARG A 479 -9.35 37.81 -33.62
CA ARG A 479 -9.79 38.05 -32.23
C ARG A 479 -10.92 39.08 -32.14
N ARG A 480 -12.14 38.62 -32.43
CA ARG A 480 -13.37 39.18 -31.83
C ARG A 480 -13.56 38.52 -30.46
N PHE A 481 -12.91 39.04 -29.41
CA PHE A 481 -13.35 38.78 -28.04
C PHE A 481 -14.52 39.73 -27.75
N ARG A 482 -15.75 39.22 -27.92
CA ARG A 482 -16.96 39.93 -27.49
C ARG A 482 -17.01 39.96 -25.96
N GLU A 483 -17.42 41.13 -25.47
CA GLU A 483 -17.35 41.67 -24.12
C GLU A 483 -18.41 41.15 -23.12
N ASP A 484 -18.96 39.95 -23.30
CA ASP A 484 -20.05 39.43 -22.44
C ASP A 484 -19.58 38.83 -21.09
N THR A 485 -18.53 39.39 -20.48
CA THR A 485 -17.99 38.91 -19.17
C THR A 485 -18.12 39.91 -18.02
N LEU A 486 -18.90 40.99 -18.19
CA LEU A 486 -19.13 41.94 -17.08
C LEU A 486 -20.32 41.57 -16.17
N PHE A 487 -21.28 40.77 -16.62
CA PHE A 487 -22.49 40.46 -15.83
C PHE A 487 -22.74 38.98 -15.56
N LYS A 488 -21.79 38.11 -15.94
CA LYS A 488 -21.73 36.72 -15.47
C LYS A 488 -20.42 36.59 -14.71
N GLY A 489 -20.50 36.58 -13.37
CA GLY A 489 -19.34 36.42 -12.51
C GLY A 489 -18.44 35.31 -13.05
N SER A 490 -17.23 35.69 -13.46
CA SER A 490 -16.17 34.80 -13.93
C SER A 490 -16.66 33.48 -14.55
N SER A 491 -17.13 33.50 -15.79
CA SER A 491 -16.96 32.30 -16.64
C SER A 491 -15.48 32.15 -16.96
N ALA A 492 -14.70 31.65 -16.00
CA ALA A 492 -13.32 31.29 -16.16
C ALA A 492 -13.16 29.86 -15.67
N ASN A 493 -13.27 28.92 -16.60
CA ASN A 493 -12.97 27.49 -16.47
C ASN A 493 -11.49 27.19 -16.13
N ASN A 494 -10.82 28.04 -15.35
CA ASN A 494 -9.68 27.60 -14.57
C ASN A 494 -10.21 27.35 -13.16
N PRO A 495 -10.54 26.11 -12.75
CA PRO A 495 -10.60 25.82 -11.33
C PRO A 495 -9.31 26.39 -10.74
N SER A 496 -9.41 27.16 -9.66
CA SER A 496 -8.22 27.63 -8.97
C SER A 496 -7.33 26.42 -8.71
N THR A 497 -6.23 26.30 -9.46
CA THR A 497 -5.32 25.13 -9.42
C THR A 497 -4.58 25.04 -8.10
N SER A 498 -4.76 26.03 -7.22
CA SER A 498 -4.31 26.00 -5.85
C SER A 498 -5.31 25.21 -4.99
N SER A 499 -4.91 24.02 -4.55
CA SER A 499 -5.63 23.23 -3.54
C SER A 499 -4.72 22.94 -2.36
N THR A 500 -5.26 23.03 -1.15
CA THR A 500 -4.59 22.55 0.07
C THR A 500 -4.90 21.08 0.38
N ARG A 501 -5.81 20.46 -0.40
CA ARG A 501 -6.21 19.06 -0.28
C ARG A 501 -5.51 18.22 -1.33
N GLY A 502 -4.91 17.14 -0.87
CA GLY A 502 -4.20 16.17 -1.68
C GLY A 502 -3.47 15.16 -0.80
N GLY A 503 -2.89 14.16 -1.44
CA GLY A 503 -2.14 13.11 -0.76
C GLY A 503 -1.30 12.30 -1.74
N ILE A 504 -0.25 11.67 -1.22
CA ILE A 504 0.67 10.80 -1.93
C ILE A 504 0.59 9.41 -1.30
N SER A 505 0.30 8.39 -2.11
CA SER A 505 0.38 6.99 -1.71
C SER A 505 1.47 6.28 -2.51
N VAL A 506 2.43 5.71 -1.79
CA VAL A 506 3.59 5.01 -2.35
C VAL A 506 3.46 3.51 -2.07
N LEU A 507 3.67 2.70 -3.10
CA LEU A 507 3.68 1.23 -3.01
C LEU A 507 4.94 0.68 -3.70
N ALA A 508 5.77 -0.04 -2.96
CA ALA A 508 6.92 -0.73 -3.53
C ALA A 508 6.44 -1.95 -4.34
N THR A 509 6.85 -2.06 -5.60
CA THR A 509 6.38 -3.10 -6.53
C THR A 509 7.41 -4.20 -6.77
N LYS A 510 8.69 -3.85 -6.86
CA LYS A 510 9.81 -4.78 -7.10
C LYS A 510 11.12 -4.12 -6.68
N ILE A 511 12.16 -4.92 -6.45
CA ILE A 511 13.52 -4.42 -6.26
C ILE A 511 14.22 -4.41 -7.62
N SER A 512 14.79 -3.28 -8.01
CA SER A 512 15.56 -3.16 -9.24
C SER A 512 16.95 -3.80 -9.11
N LYS A 513 17.62 -4.05 -10.24
CA LYS A 513 18.99 -4.61 -10.28
C LYS A 513 20.01 -3.75 -9.53
N ASP A 514 19.74 -2.45 -9.40
CA ASP A 514 20.61 -1.49 -8.70
C ASP A 514 20.40 -1.53 -7.17
N GLY A 515 19.57 -2.44 -6.65
CA GLY A 515 19.25 -2.56 -5.22
C GLY A 515 18.27 -1.50 -4.70
N LEU A 516 17.72 -0.65 -5.59
CA LEU A 516 16.70 0.34 -5.25
C LEU A 516 15.30 -0.23 -5.50
N PRO A 517 14.33 0.01 -4.59
CA PRO A 517 12.94 -0.38 -4.84
C PRO A 517 12.34 0.47 -5.98
N ASP A 518 11.63 -0.19 -6.87
CA ASP A 518 10.78 0.45 -7.88
C ASP A 518 9.38 0.62 -7.30
N GLU A 519 8.95 1.86 -7.20
CA GLU A 519 7.71 2.23 -6.52
C GLU A 519 6.68 2.74 -7.53
N SER A 520 5.44 2.30 -7.32
CA SER A 520 4.25 2.83 -7.95
C SER A 520 3.65 3.88 -7.03
N ILE A 521 3.32 5.05 -7.57
CA ILE A 521 2.87 6.19 -6.79
C ILE A 521 1.55 6.69 -7.34
N VAL A 522 0.57 6.89 -6.45
CA VAL A 522 -0.69 7.54 -6.79
C VAL A 522 -0.75 8.87 -6.03
N ILE A 523 -1.08 9.93 -6.76
CA ILE A 523 -1.16 11.28 -6.22
C ILE A 523 -2.55 11.83 -6.47
N TRP A 524 -3.13 12.39 -5.44
CA TRP A 524 -4.37 13.13 -5.50
C TRP A 524 -4.13 14.59 -5.13
N HIS A 525 -4.74 15.51 -5.88
CA HIS A 525 -4.74 16.93 -5.58
C HIS A 525 -6.06 17.56 -6.02
N GLY A 526 -6.81 18.13 -5.08
CA GLY A 526 -8.12 18.73 -5.35
C GLY A 526 -9.13 17.70 -5.89
N SER A 527 -9.43 17.75 -7.19
CA SER A 527 -10.29 16.78 -7.88
C SER A 527 -9.53 15.90 -8.88
N GLN A 528 -8.21 16.03 -8.93
CA GLN A 528 -7.36 15.39 -9.92
C GLN A 528 -6.55 14.27 -9.29
N ASN A 529 -6.40 13.19 -10.04
CA ASN A 529 -5.70 11.99 -9.61
C ASN A 529 -4.73 11.58 -10.72
N ILE A 530 -3.48 11.28 -10.37
CA ILE A 530 -2.48 10.76 -11.30
C ILE A 530 -1.82 9.51 -10.72
N TRP A 531 -1.33 8.66 -11.61
CA TRP A 531 -0.62 7.43 -11.30
C TRP A 531 0.73 7.40 -12.02
N ILE A 532 1.79 7.15 -11.26
CA ILE A 532 3.14 6.93 -11.74
C ILE A 532 3.43 5.43 -11.54
N ALA A 533 3.45 4.67 -12.62
CA ALA A 533 3.63 3.21 -12.56
C ALA A 533 5.02 2.77 -12.06
N SER A 534 6.07 3.56 -12.35
CA SER A 534 7.44 3.30 -11.93
C SER A 534 8.18 4.61 -11.77
N LEU A 535 8.48 4.98 -10.52
CA LEU A 535 9.27 6.18 -10.22
C LEU A 535 10.67 6.10 -10.84
N LEU A 536 11.33 4.93 -10.75
CA LEU A 536 12.68 4.76 -11.28
C LEU A 536 12.73 4.94 -12.80
N THR A 537 11.73 4.45 -13.53
CA THR A 537 11.66 4.59 -14.99
C THR A 537 11.37 6.04 -15.37
N LEU A 538 10.43 6.70 -14.67
CA LEU A 538 10.13 8.12 -14.86
C LEU A 538 11.39 8.96 -14.68
N TRP A 539 12.13 8.73 -13.59
CA TRP A 539 13.31 9.52 -13.27
C TRP A 539 14.44 9.32 -14.29
N ARG A 540 14.77 8.06 -14.65
CA ARG A 540 15.79 7.77 -15.68
C ARG A 540 15.47 8.45 -17.01
N ASN A 541 14.20 8.48 -17.40
CA ASN A 541 13.76 9.14 -18.63
C ASN A 541 13.84 10.67 -18.55
N SER A 542 13.64 11.26 -17.37
CA SER A 542 13.84 12.71 -17.15
C SER A 542 15.31 13.11 -17.27
N THR A 543 16.24 12.26 -16.81
CA THR A 543 17.69 12.56 -16.82
C THR A 543 18.40 12.35 -18.16
N LYS A 544 17.79 11.61 -19.12
CA LYS A 544 18.38 11.33 -20.44
C LYS A 544 17.67 12.14 -21.53
N PRO A 545 18.06 13.39 -21.80
CA PRO A 545 17.44 14.19 -22.87
C PRO A 545 17.79 13.69 -24.29
N ASN A 546 18.94 13.02 -24.48
CA ASN A 546 19.54 12.80 -25.81
C ASN A 546 19.40 11.36 -26.38
N GLY A 547 18.45 10.56 -25.91
CA GLY A 547 18.18 9.26 -26.52
C GLY A 547 17.28 9.39 -27.75
N THR A 548 17.69 8.84 -28.89
CA THR A 548 16.94 8.72 -30.17
C THR A 548 15.60 7.97 -30.08
N PHE A 549 15.17 7.56 -28.88
CA PHE A 549 13.88 6.94 -28.64
C PHE A 549 12.93 7.95 -28.01
N ASN A 550 11.81 8.16 -28.70
CA ASN A 550 10.74 9.07 -28.35
C ASN A 550 10.37 8.99 -26.84
N PRO A 551 10.63 10.03 -26.02
CA PRO A 551 10.31 10.04 -24.59
C PRO A 551 8.79 9.98 -24.32
N SER A 552 7.95 10.08 -25.35
CA SER A 552 6.49 9.98 -25.18
C SER A 552 6.01 8.60 -24.74
N SER A 553 6.76 7.52 -24.98
CA SER A 553 6.14 6.18 -25.04
C SER A 553 6.25 5.30 -23.80
N ARG A 554 6.89 5.67 -22.68
CA ARG A 554 7.06 4.68 -21.58
C ARG A 554 6.99 5.08 -20.11
N SER A 555 6.94 6.35 -19.70
CA SER A 555 6.78 6.65 -18.25
C SER A 555 6.36 8.09 -17.96
N LYS A 556 5.22 8.51 -18.48
CA LYS A 556 4.58 9.75 -18.02
C LYS A 556 3.60 9.43 -16.89
N PRO A 557 3.37 10.34 -15.93
CA PRO A 557 2.22 10.22 -15.05
C PRO A 557 0.93 10.05 -15.86
N ILE A 558 0.11 9.09 -15.47
CA ILE A 558 -1.14 8.72 -16.15
C ILE A 558 -2.30 9.29 -15.33
N PRO A 559 -3.17 10.15 -15.90
CA PRO A 559 -4.32 10.65 -15.17
C PRO A 559 -5.33 9.53 -14.89
N ILE A 560 -5.92 9.54 -13.68
CA ILE A 560 -7.04 8.70 -13.29
C ILE A 560 -8.31 9.53 -13.43
N GLU A 561 -8.88 9.52 -14.63
CA GLU A 561 -10.06 10.31 -14.98
C GLU A 561 -11.37 9.56 -14.72
N ASN A 562 -12.51 10.25 -14.85
CA ASN A 562 -13.84 9.64 -14.76
C ASN A 562 -14.11 8.91 -13.44
N VAL A 563 -13.65 9.47 -12.32
CA VAL A 563 -14.00 9.02 -10.96
C VAL A 563 -15.28 9.73 -10.54
N ASN A 564 -16.34 8.96 -10.28
CA ASN A 564 -17.61 9.51 -9.83
C ASN A 564 -17.68 9.54 -8.30
N LEU A 565 -17.52 10.72 -7.72
CA LEU A 565 -17.64 10.95 -6.28
C LEU A 565 -19.08 11.27 -5.83
N LEU A 566 -20.07 11.29 -6.72
CA LEU A 566 -21.46 11.66 -6.41
C LEU A 566 -21.60 13.03 -5.71
N GLY A 567 -20.69 13.97 -6.01
CA GLY A 567 -20.65 15.29 -5.40
C GLY A 567 -19.91 15.37 -4.06
N GLU A 568 -19.47 14.24 -3.51
CA GLU A 568 -18.66 14.20 -2.30
C GLU A 568 -17.23 14.67 -2.54
N LEU A 569 -16.59 15.11 -1.46
CA LEU A 569 -15.18 15.45 -1.50
C LEU A 569 -14.31 14.21 -1.33
N GLN A 570 -13.24 14.14 -2.11
CA GLN A 570 -12.18 13.16 -1.89
C GLN A 570 -11.40 13.54 -0.61
N ASN A 571 -11.13 12.55 0.23
CA ASN A 571 -10.41 12.68 1.51
C ASN A 571 -9.07 11.92 1.51
N GLY A 572 -8.92 10.91 0.64
CA GLY A 572 -7.70 10.12 0.58
C GLY A 572 -7.63 9.24 -0.66
N ILE A 573 -6.43 8.70 -0.93
CA ILE A 573 -6.16 7.76 -2.00
C ILE A 573 -5.09 6.76 -1.56
N ALA A 574 -5.25 5.49 -1.92
CA ALA A 574 -4.30 4.43 -1.63
C ALA A 574 -4.31 3.35 -2.71
N GLN A 575 -3.22 2.58 -2.83
CA GLN A 575 -3.14 1.44 -3.73
C GLN A 575 -3.41 0.15 -2.95
N LEU A 576 -4.23 -0.73 -3.52
CA LEU A 576 -4.49 -2.06 -2.96
C LEU A 576 -3.35 -3.02 -3.32
N ILE A 577 -3.04 -3.92 -2.38
CA ILE A 577 -1.96 -4.90 -2.54
C ILE A 577 -2.55 -6.14 -3.22
N HIS A 578 -1.91 -6.60 -4.30
CA HIS A 578 -2.22 -7.88 -4.94
C HIS A 578 -1.02 -8.80 -4.85
N ASN A 579 -1.23 -10.03 -4.36
CA ASN A 579 -0.35 -11.14 -4.68
C ASN A 579 -0.92 -11.81 -5.93
N SER A 580 -0.24 -11.67 -7.07
CA SER A 580 -0.70 -12.25 -8.33
C SER A 580 -0.46 -13.75 -8.36
N THR A 581 -1.32 -14.55 -7.74
CA THR A 581 -1.41 -15.99 -8.04
C THR A 581 -1.98 -16.22 -9.44
N THR A 582 -2.83 -15.31 -9.94
CA THR A 582 -3.56 -15.45 -11.21
C THR A 582 -2.93 -14.73 -12.42
N ALA A 583 -1.90 -13.89 -12.25
CA ALA A 583 -1.29 -13.15 -13.37
C ALA A 583 0.13 -13.64 -13.73
N LYS A 584 0.26 -14.93 -14.05
CA LYS A 584 1.44 -15.42 -14.80
C LYS A 584 1.40 -14.83 -16.22
N GLY A 585 1.89 -13.60 -16.42
CA GLY A 585 2.33 -13.15 -17.75
C GLY A 585 2.03 -11.71 -18.20
N THR A 586 1.22 -10.92 -17.49
CA THR A 586 0.86 -9.57 -17.98
C THR A 586 1.78 -8.49 -17.40
N LYS A 587 2.78 -8.09 -18.20
CA LYS A 587 3.59 -6.90 -17.91
C LYS A 587 2.69 -5.65 -17.96
N ASN A 588 2.50 -4.98 -16.83
CA ASN A 588 1.78 -3.69 -16.62
C ASN A 588 0.27 -3.78 -16.30
N VAL A 589 -0.12 -4.60 -15.33
CA VAL A 589 -1.45 -4.48 -14.70
C VAL A 589 -1.50 -3.17 -13.91
N LYS A 590 -2.50 -2.31 -14.19
CA LYS A 590 -2.76 -1.09 -13.39
C LYS A 590 -3.24 -1.55 -12.01
N PRO A 591 -2.70 -1.00 -10.90
CA PRO A 591 -3.11 -1.43 -9.57
C PRO A 591 -4.55 -1.03 -9.30
N ASP A 592 -5.24 -1.80 -8.46
CA ASP A 592 -6.50 -1.37 -7.88
C ASP A 592 -6.23 -0.15 -6.97
N VAL A 593 -7.07 0.88 -7.12
CA VAL A 593 -6.94 2.14 -6.35
C VAL A 593 -8.14 2.31 -5.46
N LEU A 594 -7.89 2.46 -4.16
CA LEU A 594 -8.88 2.83 -3.16
C LEU A 594 -8.92 4.35 -3.02
N ILE A 595 -10.09 4.93 -3.23
CA ILE A 595 -10.38 6.35 -3.03
C ILE A 595 -11.34 6.47 -1.86
N THR A 596 -10.97 7.31 -0.89
CA THR A 596 -11.80 7.61 0.26
C THR A 596 -12.54 8.91 0.00
N ALA A 597 -13.87 8.87 0.02
CA ALA A 597 -14.72 10.05 -0.03
C ALA A 597 -15.28 10.36 1.37
N GLU A 598 -16.35 11.15 1.48
CA GLU A 598 -16.93 11.54 2.76
C GLU A 598 -17.85 10.47 3.34
N HIS A 599 -18.64 9.79 2.51
CA HIS A 599 -19.61 8.77 2.91
C HIS A 599 -19.53 7.50 2.06
N GLN A 600 -18.48 7.34 1.25
CA GLN A 600 -18.25 6.14 0.46
C GLN A 600 -16.77 5.79 0.35
N LEU A 601 -16.51 4.50 0.19
CA LEU A 601 -15.23 3.94 -0.24
C LEU A 601 -15.36 3.53 -1.69
N ILE A 602 -14.46 4.00 -2.55
CA ILE A 602 -14.48 3.73 -3.97
C ILE A 602 -13.26 2.91 -4.35
N ILE A 603 -13.48 1.73 -4.95
CA ILE A 603 -12.40 0.92 -5.50
C ILE A 603 -12.45 1.00 -7.02
N LEU A 604 -11.33 1.40 -7.61
CA LEU A 604 -11.12 1.37 -9.05
C LEU A 604 -10.34 0.11 -9.38
N THR A 605 -10.96 -0.83 -10.07
CA THR A 605 -10.32 -2.09 -10.47
C THR A 605 -10.41 -2.30 -11.97
N GLN A 606 -9.53 -3.12 -12.53
CA GLN A 606 -9.57 -3.48 -13.94
C GLN A 606 -10.76 -4.42 -14.20
N LYS A 607 -11.30 -4.39 -15.42
CA LYS A 607 -12.25 -5.42 -15.83
C LYS A 607 -11.48 -6.76 -15.88
N PRO A 608 -11.98 -7.85 -15.29
CA PRO A 608 -11.36 -9.15 -15.47
C PRO A 608 -11.27 -9.44 -16.96
N SER A 609 -10.05 -9.70 -17.46
CA SER A 609 -9.84 -10.05 -18.86
C SER A 609 -10.42 -11.44 -19.10
N GLU A 610 -11.31 -11.58 -20.09
CA GLU A 610 -11.81 -12.87 -20.58
C GLU A 610 -10.62 -13.75 -21.01
N GLN A 611 -10.14 -14.63 -20.14
CA GLN A 611 -9.37 -15.79 -20.58
C GLN A 611 -10.40 -16.80 -21.12
N GLY A 612 -10.74 -16.69 -22.41
CA GLY A 612 -11.58 -17.70 -23.08
C GLY A 612 -12.58 -17.18 -24.11
N ALA A 613 -12.78 -15.87 -24.27
CA ALA A 613 -13.67 -15.37 -25.31
C ALA A 613 -12.90 -15.16 -26.63
N VAL A 614 -13.08 -16.14 -27.51
CA VAL A 614 -12.79 -16.15 -28.95
C VAL A 614 -12.75 -14.73 -29.54
N LYS A 615 -11.55 -14.23 -29.87
CA LYS A 615 -11.37 -13.06 -30.73
C LYS A 615 -11.81 -13.42 -32.15
N SER A 616 -13.11 -13.37 -32.39
CA SER A 616 -13.69 -13.36 -33.73
C SER A 616 -13.35 -12.04 -34.42
N GLY A 617 -12.47 -12.14 -35.41
CA GLY A 617 -12.62 -11.44 -36.70
C GLY A 617 -12.45 -9.93 -36.72
N SER A 618 -11.22 -9.47 -36.93
CA SER A 618 -10.84 -8.60 -38.05
C SER A 618 -9.42 -8.10 -37.83
N ASP A 619 -8.42 -8.71 -38.50
CA ASP A 619 -7.16 -8.06 -38.96
C ASP A 619 -6.07 -9.03 -39.46
N THR A 620 -6.36 -10.31 -39.69
CA THR A 620 -5.35 -11.29 -40.15
C THR A 620 -5.75 -12.08 -41.40
N GLN A 621 -6.44 -11.48 -42.36
CA GLN A 621 -6.74 -12.15 -43.65
C GLN A 621 -5.50 -12.34 -44.56
N ARG A 622 -4.37 -11.65 -44.31
CA ARG A 622 -3.19 -11.73 -45.21
C ARG A 622 -2.08 -12.68 -44.77
N ASN A 623 -2.12 -13.23 -43.55
CA ASN A 623 -1.11 -14.18 -43.06
C ASN A 623 -1.68 -15.59 -42.80
N ALA A 624 -2.96 -15.83 -43.08
CA ALA A 624 -3.64 -17.10 -42.76
C ALA A 624 -3.13 -18.26 -43.62
N ASP A 625 -2.95 -18.09 -44.93
CA ASP A 625 -2.64 -19.20 -45.84
C ASP A 625 -1.27 -19.84 -45.53
N ALA A 626 -0.25 -19.02 -45.22
CA ALA A 626 1.08 -19.50 -44.88
C ALA A 626 1.13 -20.23 -43.52
N LEU A 627 0.28 -19.84 -42.56
CA LEU A 627 0.18 -20.48 -41.26
C LEU A 627 -0.60 -21.80 -41.32
N ILE A 628 -1.66 -21.87 -42.12
CA ILE A 628 -2.46 -23.10 -42.30
C ILE A 628 -1.62 -24.20 -42.97
N GLU A 629 -0.81 -23.88 -43.97
CA GLU A 629 0.07 -24.86 -44.61
C GLU A 629 1.14 -25.38 -43.63
N GLY A 630 1.66 -24.49 -42.77
CA GLY A 630 2.56 -24.84 -41.67
C GLY A 630 1.91 -25.78 -40.66
N ASP A 631 0.71 -25.45 -40.17
CA ASP A 631 -0.03 -26.24 -39.19
C ASP A 631 -0.46 -27.61 -39.76
N GLN A 632 -0.85 -27.69 -41.04
CA GLN A 632 -1.12 -28.95 -41.74
C GLN A 632 0.13 -29.83 -41.87
N SER A 633 1.30 -29.22 -42.11
CA SER A 633 2.58 -29.96 -42.15
C SER A 633 3.00 -30.47 -40.77
N ARG A 634 2.70 -29.72 -39.69
CA ARG A 634 2.97 -30.12 -38.29
C ARG A 634 2.02 -31.20 -37.81
N LEU A 635 0.75 -31.15 -38.21
CA LEU A 635 -0.22 -32.23 -37.97
C LEU A 635 0.26 -33.55 -38.56
N LYS A 636 0.77 -33.55 -39.81
CA LYS A 636 1.34 -34.76 -40.45
C LYS A 636 2.56 -35.33 -39.72
N LYS A 637 3.29 -34.50 -38.98
CA LYS A 637 4.44 -34.91 -38.17
C LYS A 637 4.10 -35.28 -36.73
N GLY A 638 2.85 -35.04 -36.29
CA GLY A 638 2.45 -35.21 -34.89
C GLY A 638 2.99 -34.13 -33.94
N GLU A 639 3.45 -32.99 -34.46
CA GLU A 639 4.06 -31.89 -33.69
C GLU A 639 3.13 -30.67 -33.57
N LEU A 640 1.82 -30.86 -33.68
CA LEU A 640 0.85 -29.77 -33.61
C LEU A 640 0.55 -29.42 -32.14
N ASP A 641 0.68 -28.15 -31.78
CA ASP A 641 0.29 -27.62 -30.47
C ASP A 641 -1.24 -27.42 -30.37
N LEU A 642 -1.74 -27.17 -29.15
CA LEU A 642 -3.18 -26.96 -28.92
C LEU A 642 -3.71 -25.75 -29.68
N ASP A 643 -2.93 -24.67 -29.77
CA ASP A 643 -3.29 -23.47 -30.52
C ASP A 643 -3.36 -23.74 -32.04
N GLY A 644 -2.46 -24.56 -32.58
CA GLY A 644 -2.49 -25.00 -33.97
C GLY A 644 -3.65 -25.94 -34.27
N MET A 645 -4.00 -26.82 -33.33
CA MET A 645 -5.19 -27.68 -33.45
C MET A 645 -6.47 -26.85 -33.55
N ASP A 646 -6.62 -25.83 -32.71
CA ASP A 646 -7.79 -24.96 -32.72
C ASP A 646 -7.90 -24.15 -34.03
N ARG A 647 -6.76 -23.71 -34.59
CA ARG A 647 -6.70 -23.07 -35.92
C ARG A 647 -7.09 -24.02 -37.05
N VAL A 648 -6.62 -25.27 -37.05
CA VAL A 648 -6.98 -26.28 -38.06
C VAL A 648 -8.47 -26.61 -37.98
N LEU A 649 -9.01 -26.80 -36.77
CA LEU A 649 -10.44 -27.05 -36.56
C LEU A 649 -11.30 -25.87 -37.01
N SER A 650 -10.88 -24.63 -36.70
CA SER A 650 -11.55 -23.42 -37.18
C SER A 650 -11.53 -23.30 -38.71
N GLY A 651 -10.43 -23.69 -39.35
CA GLY A 651 -10.32 -23.76 -40.81
C GLY A 651 -11.23 -24.83 -41.44
N MET A 652 -11.42 -25.97 -40.76
CA MET A 652 -12.34 -27.02 -41.21
C MET A 652 -13.80 -26.59 -41.06
N ALA A 653 -14.15 -25.92 -39.96
CA ALA A 653 -15.51 -25.43 -39.72
C ALA A 653 -15.94 -24.36 -40.73
N SER A 654 -15.00 -23.54 -41.22
CA SER A 654 -15.25 -22.53 -42.26
C SER A 654 -15.28 -23.09 -43.69
N GLY A 655 -14.79 -24.32 -43.92
CA GLY A 655 -14.73 -24.96 -45.23
C GLY A 655 -16.02 -25.63 -45.73
N MET A 656 -17.13 -25.60 -44.98
CA MET A 656 -18.40 -26.20 -45.42
C MET A 656 -19.24 -25.34 -46.39
N GLN A 657 -18.71 -24.24 -46.92
CA GLN A 657 -19.34 -23.50 -48.02
C GLN A 657 -18.69 -23.86 -49.37
N THR A 658 -19.39 -24.73 -50.10
CA THR A 658 -19.34 -24.94 -51.56
C THR A 658 -17.99 -25.33 -52.17
N VAL A 659 -17.71 -26.63 -52.22
CA VAL A 659 -16.90 -27.23 -53.31
C VAL A 659 -17.82 -28.12 -54.14
N GLU A 660 -18.56 -27.48 -55.04
CA GLU A 660 -19.06 -28.11 -56.28
C GLU A 660 -17.86 -28.39 -57.20
N ALA A 661 -17.05 -29.40 -56.89
CA ALA A 661 -15.98 -29.82 -57.81
C ALA A 661 -15.46 -31.24 -57.53
N PHE A 662 -16.32 -32.23 -57.31
CA PHE A 662 -15.95 -33.62 -57.54
C PHE A 662 -16.93 -34.24 -58.54
N ARG A 663 -16.53 -34.10 -59.80
CA ARG A 663 -17.03 -34.84 -60.97
C ARG A 663 -17.24 -36.32 -60.61
N ASN A 664 -18.49 -36.73 -60.80
CA ASN A 664 -18.94 -38.12 -60.82
C ASN A 664 -18.17 -38.94 -61.87
N PRO A 665 -17.50 -40.06 -61.52
CA PRO A 665 -17.03 -41.03 -62.49
C PRO A 665 -17.95 -42.26 -62.41
N GLN A 666 -19.06 -42.25 -63.14
CA GLN A 666 -19.83 -43.47 -63.36
C GLN A 666 -20.20 -43.72 -64.82
N ARG A 667 -19.49 -44.74 -65.33
CA ARG A 667 -19.96 -45.89 -66.11
C ARG A 667 -20.38 -45.68 -67.57
N LYS A 668 -19.51 -46.25 -68.40
CA LYS A 668 -19.78 -46.98 -69.64
C LYS A 668 -21.10 -47.77 -69.61
N GLY A 669 -21.87 -47.59 -70.68
CA GLY A 669 -22.86 -48.48 -71.31
C GLY A 669 -23.22 -47.78 -72.62
N LEU A 670 -22.81 -48.16 -73.83
CA LEU A 670 -22.89 -49.47 -74.51
C LEU A 670 -24.31 -50.02 -74.43
N PHE A 671 -25.20 -49.54 -75.30
CA PHE A 671 -26.13 -50.33 -76.12
C PHE A 671 -26.72 -49.45 -77.23
N SER A 672 -26.62 -49.97 -78.47
CA SER A 672 -27.15 -49.53 -79.77
C SER A 672 -26.66 -48.19 -80.32
#